data_AF-A0A2M8BXN2-F1
#
_entry.id   AF-A0A2M8BXN2-F1
#
_cell.length_a   1.000
_cell.length_b   1.000
_cell.length_c   1.000
_cell.angle_alpha   90.00
_cell.angle_beta   90.00
_cell.angle_gamma   90.00
#
_symmetry.space_group_name_H-M   'P 1'
#
loop_
_entity.id
_entity.type
_entity.pdbx_description
1 polymer ?
#
loop_
_entity_poly.entity_id
_entity_poly.type
_entity_poly.pdbx_seq_one_letter_code
_entity_poly.pdbx_strand_id
1 'polypeptide(L)'
;MKLIVDKKIFEKFPGVKLGVVVALGIDNSKHGLSLDELRKEQENARIKLAGVEISSHQYIAPWREIYRLFGSKPSEYNSSIEALLKRVLKGKELSDINPLVNLYNALSLKHVLPFGGEDLDKVQGDIRLAFANGDETGIYLGSDEVVACDKGEVAYLDDLGFVCRKWNWREGKRTMLTEETKNVVLVMEAVPTVDGETLKSATEELASLVGEKLGGKIEIYYIDENNLEVNVEFVTGTQLTLQELEEVLPIEKKTKGRQKIKQVTTETPEKVRAPMGRTAFKIHRAIGEIIGFINFSVEHPGDEKMGDYASNVAMVMAKLLGKNSRELAQEVVEKLEKDEKLMEIVGKIELAGPGFINFWIKDEILVAGLAEMLRNDGHCLDSDFMSGKKVLVEYSSPNIAKRFSVGHLRSTIIGQALYNLYKHSGAEVTNDNHLGDWGTQFGMIVAAVEEKNLDVSNMAVTDLESLYVEFNKRIEEMPELKDKAREAFARLEKGDESARKIWKECIGVSMKEFDEIYMKLGVEFDHENGESIYEKAMPGIIQEAMDAGVAEQGERGALIVKFEKNGKEYLPPAMLLKSDGTTTYFTRDLATIRKRLDDADLKSDLYVYEVGSEQTLHFRQVFEAVRLLWEDAKAVEFKHVAHGRMTFGGEKMSTRKGTNIKLEDLIFRAGEEAQRMAKEKNMEETSDKIGIGAVKYNELRRSPESDYDFKWEEALSMEGNSGPYLQYVYVRTKGIIEKTHDLKKSRTQGQKSEIIRLNEDEKNLARWLVLRIGEGEMVERAAKNFAPNAVGQTLFELAQKFNGFYDRNRVIGVPEENLRLLLVAVTGLVIKSGLELLGIETVAKM
;
A
#
# COMPACT_ATOMS: atom_id res chain seq x y z
N MET A 1 19.45 -5.88 36.80
CA MET A 1 18.42 -6.61 36.01
C MET A 1 18.89 -8.03 35.75
N LYS A 2 18.01 -8.90 35.26
CA LYS A 2 18.35 -10.25 34.80
C LYS A 2 18.10 -10.41 33.31
N LEU A 3 18.91 -11.25 32.67
CA LEU A 3 18.54 -11.87 31.40
C LEU A 3 18.14 -13.31 31.69
N ILE A 4 16.94 -13.70 31.27
CA ILE A 4 16.30 -14.97 31.60
C ILE A 4 15.87 -15.66 30.31
N VAL A 5 16.17 -16.94 30.17
CA VAL A 5 15.56 -17.80 29.15
C VAL A 5 14.58 -18.73 29.85
N ASP A 6 13.29 -18.65 29.50
CA ASP A 6 12.28 -19.51 30.10
C ASP A 6 12.67 -20.98 29.88
N LYS A 7 12.59 -21.80 30.93
CA LYS A 7 12.88 -23.23 30.87
C LYS A 7 12.14 -23.94 29.73
N LYS A 8 10.91 -23.49 29.41
CA LYS A 8 10.12 -24.03 28.30
C LYS A 8 10.80 -23.87 26.93
N ILE A 9 11.66 -22.87 26.75
CA ILE A 9 12.44 -22.69 25.53
C ILE A 9 13.41 -23.86 25.38
N PHE A 10 14.17 -24.22 26.41
CA PHE A 10 15.08 -25.38 26.35
C PHE A 10 14.32 -26.71 26.24
N GLU A 11 13.15 -26.83 26.89
CA GLU A 11 12.31 -28.01 26.77
C GLU A 11 11.77 -28.20 25.33
N LYS A 12 11.42 -27.11 24.64
CA LYS A 12 10.93 -27.15 23.25
C LYS A 12 12.06 -27.21 22.22
N PHE A 13 13.19 -26.57 22.50
CA PHE A 13 14.33 -26.38 21.61
C PHE A 13 15.62 -26.81 22.33
N PRO A 14 15.80 -28.12 22.57
CA PRO A 14 16.93 -28.62 23.33
C PRO A 14 18.25 -28.33 22.62
N GLY A 15 19.28 -27.94 23.38
CA GLY A 15 20.63 -27.65 22.88
C GLY A 15 20.85 -26.24 22.35
N VAL A 16 19.85 -25.35 22.41
CA VAL A 16 20.06 -23.92 22.18
C VAL A 16 20.94 -23.33 23.30
N LYS A 17 21.85 -22.43 22.94
CA LYS A 17 22.75 -21.73 23.87
C LYS A 17 22.88 -20.26 23.50
N LEU A 18 23.03 -19.39 24.50
CA LEU A 18 23.21 -17.96 24.30
C LEU A 18 24.55 -17.51 24.88
N GLY A 19 25.27 -16.71 24.10
CA GLY A 19 26.38 -15.89 24.58
C GLY A 19 25.89 -14.46 24.75
N VAL A 20 26.23 -13.84 25.87
CA VAL A 20 25.76 -12.49 26.21
C VAL A 20 26.96 -11.62 26.53
N VAL A 21 27.03 -10.44 25.89
CA VAL A 21 27.99 -9.39 26.20
C VAL A 21 27.23 -8.20 26.72
N VAL A 22 27.55 -7.77 27.94
CA VAL A 22 27.06 -6.49 28.48
C VAL A 22 28.21 -5.49 28.41
N ALA A 23 27.94 -4.33 27.83
CA ALA A 23 28.91 -3.25 27.73
C ALA A 23 28.29 -1.95 28.29
N LEU A 24 28.90 -1.40 29.34
CA LEU A 24 28.39 -0.23 30.05
C LEU A 24 29.33 0.98 29.88
N GLY A 25 28.76 2.14 29.58
CA GLY A 25 29.51 3.38 29.34
C GLY A 25 30.37 3.36 28.08
N ILE A 26 29.89 2.74 27.00
CA ILE A 26 30.54 2.76 25.69
C ILE A 26 30.34 4.11 24.98
N ASP A 27 31.16 4.37 23.95
CA ASP A 27 31.00 5.48 23.00
C ASP A 27 30.60 4.96 21.61
N ASN A 28 29.28 4.95 21.33
CA ASN A 28 28.74 4.51 20.03
C ASN A 28 28.57 5.65 19.01
N SER A 29 29.07 6.86 19.30
CA SER A 29 28.75 8.07 18.52
C SER A 29 29.55 8.23 17.21
N LYS A 30 30.59 7.43 17.02
CA LYS A 30 31.58 7.61 15.94
C LYS A 30 31.17 6.93 14.64
N HIS A 31 30.34 7.59 13.83
CA HIS A 31 29.98 7.11 12.48
C HIS A 31 31.18 6.68 11.63
N GLY A 32 31.01 5.63 10.81
CA GLY A 32 32.06 5.03 10.00
C GLY A 32 33.04 4.14 10.78
N LEU A 33 33.07 4.18 12.11
CA LEU A 33 33.85 3.23 12.90
C LEU A 33 33.27 1.81 12.71
N SER A 34 34.16 0.83 12.56
CA SER A 34 33.83 -0.57 12.32
C SER A 34 33.22 -0.89 10.94
N LEU A 35 33.15 0.10 10.04
CA LEU A 35 32.61 -0.08 8.69
C LEU A 35 33.53 -0.98 7.83
N ASP A 36 34.84 -0.84 7.97
CA ASP A 36 35.82 -1.66 7.24
C ASP A 36 35.71 -3.14 7.61
N GLU A 37 35.52 -3.45 8.90
CA GLU A 37 35.25 -4.81 9.38
C GLU A 37 33.95 -5.36 8.77
N LEU A 38 32.89 -4.56 8.75
CA LEU A 38 31.62 -4.95 8.13
C LEU A 38 31.79 -5.23 6.63
N ARG A 39 32.51 -4.37 5.90
CA ARG A 39 32.78 -4.54 4.46
C ARG A 39 33.62 -5.77 4.18
N LYS A 40 34.65 -6.01 5.00
CA LYS A 40 35.51 -7.19 4.90
C LYS A 40 34.71 -8.47 5.11
N GLU A 41 33.92 -8.57 6.18
CA GLU A 41 33.16 -9.79 6.46
C GLU A 41 31.98 -9.98 5.50
N GLN A 42 31.41 -8.89 4.96
CA GLN A 42 30.45 -8.96 3.85
C GLN A 42 31.07 -9.63 2.62
N GLU A 43 32.27 -9.23 2.22
CA GLU A 43 32.94 -9.83 1.07
C GLU A 43 33.37 -11.28 1.35
N ASN A 44 33.89 -11.57 2.54
CA ASN A 44 34.22 -12.94 2.96
C ASN A 44 32.99 -13.85 2.89
N ALA A 45 31.83 -13.38 3.37
CA ALA A 45 30.58 -14.14 3.31
C ALA A 45 30.11 -14.36 1.87
N ARG A 46 30.25 -13.37 0.97
CA ARG A 46 29.94 -13.54 -0.46
C ARG A 46 30.79 -14.64 -1.09
N ILE A 47 32.09 -14.63 -0.82
CA ILE A 47 33.02 -15.61 -1.37
C ILE A 47 32.74 -17.00 -0.80
N LYS A 48 32.65 -17.12 0.53
CA LYS A 48 32.50 -18.40 1.24
C LYS A 48 31.17 -19.09 0.95
N LEU A 49 30.10 -18.33 0.71
CA LEU A 49 28.74 -18.84 0.54
C LEU A 49 28.21 -18.67 -0.89
N ALA A 50 29.07 -18.35 -1.85
CA ALA A 50 28.71 -18.28 -3.26
C ALA A 50 28.10 -19.61 -3.74
N GLY A 51 26.89 -19.57 -4.28
CA GLY A 51 26.18 -20.76 -4.77
C GLY A 51 25.62 -21.68 -3.69
N VAL A 52 25.78 -21.35 -2.40
CA VAL A 52 25.17 -22.11 -1.29
C VAL A 52 23.71 -21.72 -1.15
N GLU A 53 22.82 -22.71 -1.12
CA GLU A 53 21.42 -22.48 -0.78
C GLU A 53 21.29 -22.18 0.72
N ILE A 54 21.14 -20.90 1.06
CA ILE A 54 21.16 -20.46 2.47
C ILE A 54 20.09 -21.13 3.34
N SER A 55 18.93 -21.46 2.79
CA SER A 55 17.86 -22.17 3.52
C SER A 55 18.25 -23.56 4.00
N SER A 56 19.25 -24.20 3.38
CA SER A 56 19.74 -25.54 3.74
C SER A 56 21.07 -25.53 4.49
N HIS A 57 21.65 -24.35 4.75
CA HIS A 57 22.89 -24.24 5.52
C HIS A 57 22.73 -24.82 6.95
N GLN A 58 23.73 -25.55 7.44
CA GLN A 58 23.65 -26.30 8.71
C GLN A 58 23.36 -25.45 9.96
N TYR A 59 23.68 -24.15 9.92
CA TYR A 59 23.37 -23.19 11.00
C TYR A 59 22.09 -22.38 10.75
N ILE A 60 21.48 -22.48 9.56
CA ILE A 60 20.27 -21.73 9.18
C ILE A 60 19.03 -22.64 9.16
N ALA A 61 19.16 -23.85 8.62
CA ALA A 61 18.06 -24.81 8.55
C ALA A 61 17.42 -25.09 9.94
N PRO A 62 18.18 -25.21 11.05
CA PRO A 62 17.58 -25.36 12.37
C PRO A 62 16.74 -24.15 12.80
N TRP A 63 17.14 -22.92 12.46
CA TRP A 63 16.33 -21.72 12.74
C TRP A 63 15.00 -21.75 12.00
N ARG A 64 15.00 -22.17 10.74
CA ARG A 64 13.76 -22.31 9.95
C ARG A 64 12.81 -23.34 10.59
N GLU A 65 13.35 -24.39 11.20
CA GLU A 65 12.55 -25.37 11.93
C GLU A 65 12.04 -24.83 13.27
N ILE A 66 12.88 -24.12 14.04
CA ILE A 66 12.46 -23.44 15.27
C ILE A 66 11.27 -22.50 14.98
N TYR A 67 11.36 -21.71 13.91
CA TYR A 67 10.28 -20.80 13.50
C TYR A 67 8.97 -21.54 13.20
N ARG A 68 9.03 -22.67 12.48
CA ARG A 68 7.83 -23.51 12.25
C ARG A 68 7.25 -24.04 13.56
N LEU A 69 8.09 -24.48 14.48
CA LEU A 69 7.69 -25.10 15.74
C LEU A 69 7.00 -24.15 16.72
N PHE A 70 7.26 -22.85 16.65
CA PHE A 70 6.49 -21.82 17.37
C PHE A 70 5.41 -21.14 16.52
N GLY A 71 5.10 -21.66 15.33
CA GLY A 71 3.97 -21.22 14.51
C GLY A 71 4.25 -20.08 13.54
N SER A 72 5.52 -19.69 13.34
CA SER A 72 5.92 -18.70 12.33
C SER A 72 6.37 -19.34 11.01
N LYS A 73 6.11 -18.63 9.91
CA LYS A 73 6.46 -19.11 8.56
C LYS A 73 7.89 -18.69 8.20
N PRO A 74 8.86 -19.61 8.08
CA PRO A 74 10.25 -19.25 7.76
C PRO A 74 10.46 -18.72 6.33
N SER A 75 9.43 -18.77 5.48
CA SER A 75 9.41 -18.11 4.16
C SER A 75 9.09 -16.62 4.24
N GLU A 76 8.40 -16.19 5.30
CA GLU A 76 7.95 -14.81 5.54
C GLU A 76 8.86 -14.12 6.58
N TYR A 77 9.23 -14.85 7.63
CA TYR A 77 10.08 -14.39 8.73
C TYR A 77 11.41 -15.17 8.69
N ASN A 78 12.52 -14.49 8.44
CA ASN A 78 13.85 -15.09 8.44
C ASN A 78 14.59 -14.72 9.73
N SER A 79 15.38 -15.64 10.28
CA SER A 79 16.32 -15.28 11.35
C SER A 79 17.25 -14.16 10.89
N SER A 80 17.72 -13.32 11.82
CA SER A 80 18.52 -12.14 11.50
C SER A 80 19.70 -12.49 10.59
N ILE A 81 20.40 -13.59 10.88
CA ILE A 81 21.51 -14.09 10.05
C ILE A 81 21.07 -14.57 8.67
N GLU A 82 19.94 -15.29 8.53
CA GLU A 82 19.43 -15.70 7.21
C GLU A 82 19.08 -14.47 6.36
N ALA A 83 18.44 -13.47 6.95
CA ALA A 83 18.10 -12.22 6.29
C ALA A 83 19.35 -11.40 5.91
N LEU A 84 20.39 -11.39 6.76
CA LEU A 84 21.66 -10.72 6.50
C LEU A 84 22.39 -11.39 5.32
N LEU A 85 22.57 -12.70 5.35
CA LEU A 85 23.22 -13.47 4.27
C LEU A 85 22.50 -13.33 2.93
N LYS A 86 21.15 -13.39 2.92
CA LYS A 86 20.36 -13.18 1.69
C LYS A 86 20.57 -11.80 1.08
N ARG A 87 20.71 -10.75 1.89
CA ARG A 87 21.01 -9.38 1.39
C ARG A 87 22.40 -9.34 0.77
N VAL A 88 23.40 -9.86 1.48
CA VAL A 88 24.79 -9.88 1.05
C VAL A 88 24.97 -10.65 -0.27
N LEU A 89 24.35 -11.82 -0.41
CA LEU A 89 24.45 -12.65 -1.62
C LEU A 89 23.64 -12.13 -2.82
N LYS A 90 22.65 -11.26 -2.59
CA LYS A 90 21.95 -10.51 -3.65
C LYS A 90 22.77 -9.32 -4.16
N GLY A 91 24.03 -9.17 -3.72
CA GLY A 91 24.88 -8.04 -4.10
C GLY A 91 24.51 -6.73 -3.43
N LYS A 92 23.57 -6.73 -2.46
CA LYS A 92 23.27 -5.52 -1.68
C LYS A 92 24.42 -5.23 -0.72
N GLU A 93 24.82 -3.98 -0.66
CA GLU A 93 25.78 -3.49 0.32
C GLU A 93 25.05 -3.19 1.65
N LEU A 94 25.64 -3.57 2.78
CA LEU A 94 25.05 -3.31 4.10
C LEU A 94 25.28 -1.85 4.50
N SER A 95 24.25 -1.17 4.98
CA SER A 95 24.34 0.23 5.40
C SER A 95 25.30 0.40 6.59
N ASP A 96 26.00 1.53 6.62
CA ASP A 96 26.67 2.03 7.83
C ASP A 96 25.58 2.56 8.77
N ILE A 97 25.29 1.83 9.86
CA ILE A 97 24.26 2.21 10.81
C ILE A 97 24.91 2.97 11.97
N ASN A 98 25.61 2.23 12.83
CA ASN A 98 26.46 2.77 13.89
C ASN A 98 27.54 1.73 14.26
N PRO A 99 28.57 2.09 15.03
CA PRO A 99 29.72 1.22 15.28
C PRO A 99 29.38 -0.13 15.91
N LEU A 100 28.46 -0.17 16.89
CA LEU A 100 27.95 -1.41 17.47
C LEU A 100 27.25 -2.28 16.42
N VAL A 101 26.35 -1.66 15.64
CA VAL A 101 25.58 -2.37 14.60
C VAL A 101 26.49 -2.93 13.52
N ASN A 102 27.52 -2.18 13.15
CA ASN A 102 28.51 -2.62 12.18
C ASN A 102 29.33 -3.80 12.72
N LEU A 103 29.78 -3.75 13.98
CA LEU A 103 30.55 -4.85 14.61
C LEU A 103 29.73 -6.13 14.72
N TYR A 104 28.51 -6.05 15.26
CA TYR A 104 27.71 -7.26 15.44
C TYR A 104 27.31 -7.86 14.08
N ASN A 105 26.99 -7.04 13.07
CA ASN A 105 26.69 -7.57 11.74
C ASN A 105 27.92 -8.20 11.07
N ALA A 106 29.11 -7.60 11.24
CA ALA A 106 30.35 -8.17 10.74
C ALA A 106 30.61 -9.56 11.35
N LEU A 107 30.49 -9.69 12.67
CA LEU A 107 30.71 -10.96 13.37
C LEU A 107 29.59 -11.98 13.14
N SER A 108 28.34 -11.51 12.98
CA SER A 108 27.21 -12.35 12.58
C SER A 108 27.50 -13.02 11.23
N LEU A 109 28.03 -12.28 10.25
CA LEU A 109 28.47 -12.81 8.96
C LEU A 109 29.64 -13.79 9.09
N LYS A 110 30.65 -13.43 9.87
CA LYS A 110 31.87 -14.24 10.08
C LYS A 110 31.56 -15.62 10.66
N HIS A 111 30.73 -15.64 11.71
CA HIS A 111 30.40 -16.85 12.47
C HIS A 111 29.13 -17.55 11.97
N VAL A 112 28.34 -16.90 11.11
CA VAL A 112 27.04 -17.39 10.60
C VAL A 112 26.07 -17.70 11.75
N LEU A 113 25.96 -16.75 12.69
CA LEU A 113 25.07 -16.83 13.85
C LEU A 113 24.20 -15.57 13.95
N PRO A 114 22.95 -15.66 14.45
CA PRO A 114 22.17 -14.49 14.84
C PRO A 114 22.90 -13.74 15.96
N PHE A 115 23.13 -12.46 15.71
CA PHE A 115 23.56 -11.48 16.70
C PHE A 115 22.46 -10.42 16.78
N GLY A 116 22.13 -9.98 17.99
CA GLY A 116 21.20 -8.89 18.25
C GLY A 116 21.67 -8.07 19.44
N GLY A 117 21.05 -6.91 19.65
CA GLY A 117 21.42 -6.05 20.76
C GLY A 117 20.32 -5.09 21.14
N GLU A 118 20.25 -4.80 22.44
CA GLU A 118 19.24 -3.93 23.04
C GLU A 118 19.93 -2.84 23.87
N ASP A 119 19.47 -1.60 23.70
CA ASP A 119 19.87 -0.47 24.53
C ASP A 119 19.31 -0.65 25.95
N LEU A 120 20.19 -0.91 26.92
CA LEU A 120 19.83 -1.16 28.31
C LEU A 120 19.23 0.07 28.98
N ASP A 121 19.59 1.28 28.54
CA ASP A 121 19.00 2.52 29.06
C ASP A 121 17.50 2.61 28.71
N LYS A 122 17.07 1.87 27.68
CA LYS A 122 15.69 1.81 27.17
C LYS A 122 14.93 0.55 27.58
N VAL A 123 15.56 -0.38 28.30
CA VAL A 123 14.91 -1.59 28.85
C VAL A 123 14.23 -1.27 30.19
N GLN A 124 13.11 -1.94 30.48
CA GLN A 124 12.40 -1.88 31.75
C GLN A 124 12.31 -3.26 32.39
N GLY A 125 12.85 -3.40 33.61
CA GLY A 125 12.84 -4.68 34.33
C GLY A 125 13.89 -5.66 33.82
N ASP A 126 13.49 -6.93 33.72
CA ASP A 126 14.33 -8.05 33.26
C ASP A 126 14.02 -8.38 31.80
N ILE A 127 15.04 -8.77 31.02
CA ILE A 127 14.85 -9.27 29.65
C ILE A 127 14.60 -10.78 29.72
N ARG A 128 13.55 -11.24 29.06
CA ARG A 128 13.07 -12.62 29.05
C ARG A 128 12.91 -13.12 27.63
N LEU A 129 13.61 -14.20 27.27
CA LEU A 129 13.28 -14.99 26.09
C LEU A 129 12.22 -16.02 26.47
N ALA A 130 10.99 -15.83 25.97
CA ALA A 130 9.84 -16.65 26.36
C ALA A 130 8.82 -16.79 25.23
N PHE A 131 7.85 -17.68 25.43
CA PHE A 131 6.66 -17.74 24.59
C PHE A 131 5.72 -16.58 24.94
N ALA A 132 5.35 -15.80 23.94
CA ALA A 132 4.44 -14.66 24.08
C ALA A 132 2.99 -15.12 24.32
N ASN A 133 2.27 -14.38 25.15
CA ASN A 133 0.86 -14.63 25.46
C ASN A 133 -0.09 -13.92 24.47
N GLY A 134 0.44 -12.97 23.70
CA GLY A 134 -0.26 -12.23 22.66
C GLY A 134 -0.76 -10.85 23.08
N ASP A 135 -0.44 -10.43 24.30
CA ASP A 135 -0.70 -9.09 24.86
C ASP A 135 0.57 -8.23 24.92
N GLU A 136 1.73 -8.81 24.65
CA GLU A 136 3.00 -8.10 24.58
C GLU A 136 3.07 -7.26 23.30
N THR A 137 3.09 -5.93 23.44
CA THR A 137 3.03 -5.00 22.31
C THR A 137 4.31 -4.20 22.13
N GLY A 138 4.44 -3.57 20.98
CA GLY A 138 5.53 -2.67 20.66
C GLY A 138 5.53 -2.32 19.17
N ILE A 139 6.47 -1.48 18.78
CA ILE A 139 6.75 -1.15 17.38
C ILE A 139 8.06 -1.86 17.03
N TYR A 140 8.08 -2.70 16.00
CA TYR A 140 9.35 -3.29 15.53
C TYR A 140 10.03 -2.37 14.51
N LEU A 141 11.34 -2.51 14.37
CA LEU A 141 12.18 -1.67 13.52
C LEU A 141 11.72 -1.72 12.04
N GLY A 142 11.44 -0.54 11.47
CA GLY A 142 10.90 -0.39 10.11
C GLY A 142 9.37 -0.34 10.02
N SER A 143 8.67 -0.28 11.17
CA SER A 143 7.23 -0.02 11.27
C SER A 143 6.96 1.27 12.06
N ASP A 144 5.80 1.87 11.83
CA ASP A 144 5.22 2.94 12.67
C ASP A 144 3.93 2.47 13.38
N GLU A 145 3.55 1.20 13.21
CA GLU A 145 2.37 0.61 13.84
C GLU A 145 2.72 -0.14 15.13
N VAL A 146 1.92 0.09 16.18
CA VAL A 146 1.96 -0.72 17.40
C VAL A 146 1.31 -2.06 17.09
N VAL A 147 2.07 -3.14 17.25
CA VAL A 147 1.63 -4.51 17.00
C VAL A 147 1.73 -5.35 18.27
N ALA A 148 0.88 -6.36 18.40
CA ALA A 148 0.97 -7.36 19.47
C ALA A 148 1.71 -8.61 18.98
N CYS A 149 2.45 -9.29 19.85
CA CYS A 149 3.03 -10.60 19.58
C CYS A 149 1.94 -11.61 19.15
N ASP A 150 2.27 -12.54 18.25
CA ASP A 150 1.37 -13.66 18.02
C ASP A 150 1.39 -14.57 19.24
N LYS A 151 0.21 -14.97 19.72
CA LYS A 151 0.12 -15.88 20.86
C LYS A 151 0.85 -17.20 20.55
N GLY A 152 1.83 -17.54 21.39
CA GLY A 152 2.66 -18.73 21.23
C GLY A 152 3.90 -18.56 20.36
N GLU A 153 4.16 -17.36 19.82
CA GLU A 153 5.48 -17.07 19.22
C GLU A 153 6.56 -16.96 20.30
N VAL A 154 7.82 -17.17 19.95
CA VAL A 154 8.94 -16.88 20.85
C VAL A 154 9.42 -15.45 20.61
N ALA A 155 9.64 -14.68 21.66
CA ALA A 155 10.10 -13.29 21.59
C ALA A 155 11.03 -12.95 22.76
N TYR A 156 11.87 -11.93 22.59
CA TYR A 156 12.50 -11.26 23.73
C TYR A 156 11.55 -10.20 24.26
N LEU A 157 11.29 -10.26 25.55
CA LEU A 157 10.32 -9.44 26.26
C LEU A 157 10.99 -8.74 27.44
N ASP A 158 10.54 -7.54 27.77
CA ASP A 158 10.81 -6.93 29.08
C ASP A 158 9.49 -6.67 29.82
N ASP A 159 9.45 -5.76 30.80
CA ASP A 159 8.20 -5.46 31.53
C ASP A 159 7.23 -4.56 30.76
N LEU A 160 7.67 -3.96 29.64
CA LEU A 160 6.84 -3.07 28.82
C LEU A 160 6.29 -3.76 27.56
N GLY A 161 7.01 -4.73 27.00
CA GLY A 161 6.54 -5.46 25.83
C GLY A 161 7.66 -6.25 25.17
N PHE A 162 7.58 -6.44 23.85
CA PHE A 162 8.69 -7.05 23.13
C PHE A 162 9.85 -6.07 22.94
N VAL A 163 11.06 -6.57 23.07
CA VAL A 163 12.30 -5.91 22.64
C VAL A 163 12.84 -6.55 21.35
N CYS A 164 12.45 -7.79 21.03
CA CYS A 164 12.66 -8.39 19.72
C CYS A 164 11.52 -9.37 19.39
N ARG A 165 10.87 -9.18 18.23
CA ARG A 165 9.77 -10.01 17.72
C ARG A 165 10.27 -11.27 17.04
N LYS A 166 9.45 -12.34 17.12
CA LYS A 166 9.64 -13.62 16.44
C LYS A 166 11.11 -14.05 16.47
N TRP A 167 11.60 -14.35 17.67
CA TRP A 167 12.95 -14.77 18.05
C TRP A 167 14.03 -14.41 17.02
N ASN A 168 14.77 -13.33 17.25
CA ASN A 168 15.86 -12.83 16.38
C ASN A 168 15.45 -12.42 14.95
N TRP A 169 14.17 -12.12 14.69
CA TRP A 169 13.73 -11.61 13.40
C TRP A 169 13.85 -10.08 13.28
N ARG A 170 13.24 -9.34 14.22
CA ARG A 170 13.17 -7.87 14.21
C ARG A 170 13.16 -7.28 15.61
N GLU A 171 14.11 -6.40 15.86
CA GLU A 171 14.26 -5.62 17.08
C GLU A 171 13.11 -4.63 17.26
N GLY A 172 12.82 -4.27 18.51
CA GLY A 172 11.88 -3.24 18.91
C GLY A 172 12.48 -1.85 18.68
N LYS A 173 11.68 -0.93 18.15
CA LYS A 173 12.08 0.46 17.89
C LYS A 173 12.52 1.18 19.17
N ARG A 174 11.90 0.85 20.32
CA ARG A 174 12.22 1.44 21.63
C ARG A 174 13.64 1.12 22.09
N THR A 175 14.08 -0.13 21.93
CA THR A 175 15.36 -0.63 22.46
C THR A 175 16.44 -0.71 21.38
N MET A 176 16.18 -0.15 20.20
CA MET A 176 17.13 -0.16 19.09
C MET A 176 18.44 0.55 19.47
N LEU A 177 19.54 0.04 18.93
CA LEU A 177 20.85 0.65 19.11
C LEU A 177 20.96 1.92 18.26
N THR A 178 21.31 3.03 18.90
CA THR A 178 21.54 4.32 18.25
C THR A 178 22.96 4.81 18.55
N GLU A 179 23.38 5.89 17.91
CA GLU A 179 24.64 6.56 18.18
C GLU A 179 24.72 7.10 19.62
N GLU A 180 23.57 7.28 20.29
CA GLU A 180 23.47 7.72 21.68
C GLU A 180 23.57 6.58 22.70
N THR A 181 23.50 5.32 22.26
CA THR A 181 23.55 4.15 23.14
C THR A 181 24.87 4.06 23.89
N LYS A 182 24.78 4.01 25.23
CA LYS A 182 25.94 3.92 26.14
C LYS A 182 25.98 2.63 26.93
N ASN A 183 24.83 2.02 27.18
CA ASN A 183 24.71 0.78 27.92
C ASN A 183 23.96 -0.22 27.04
N VAL A 184 24.59 -1.35 26.73
CA VAL A 184 24.04 -2.30 25.76
C VAL A 184 24.18 -3.73 26.27
N VAL A 185 23.20 -4.56 25.92
CA VAL A 185 23.34 -6.01 25.97
C VAL A 185 23.29 -6.55 24.55
N LEU A 186 24.28 -7.36 24.20
CA LEU A 186 24.42 -8.01 22.91
C LEU A 186 24.25 -9.53 23.12
N VAL A 187 23.44 -10.17 22.28
CA VAL A 187 23.10 -11.57 22.41
C VAL A 187 23.44 -12.32 21.12
N MET A 188 24.17 -13.43 21.28
CA MET A 188 24.57 -14.34 20.22
C MET A 188 23.90 -15.68 20.48
N GLU A 189 23.30 -16.26 19.44
CA GLU A 189 22.42 -17.41 19.62
C GLU A 189 22.88 -18.62 18.81
N ALA A 190 23.12 -19.73 19.49
CA ALA A 190 23.54 -20.97 18.88
C ALA A 190 22.39 -21.98 18.88
N VAL A 191 22.08 -22.49 17.69
CA VAL A 191 21.28 -23.71 17.51
C VAL A 191 22.13 -24.94 17.85
N PRO A 192 21.54 -26.13 18.08
CA PRO A 192 22.29 -27.32 18.50
C PRO A 192 23.39 -27.78 17.55
N THR A 193 23.33 -27.38 16.27
CA THR A 193 24.36 -27.68 15.27
C THR A 193 25.60 -26.81 15.38
N VAL A 194 25.55 -25.74 16.18
CA VAL A 194 26.68 -24.86 16.48
C VAL A 194 27.31 -25.34 17.78
N ASP A 195 28.60 -25.66 17.74
CA ASP A 195 29.30 -26.09 18.95
C ASP A 195 29.51 -24.94 19.95
N GLY A 196 29.70 -25.30 21.21
CA GLY A 196 29.86 -24.32 22.29
C GLY A 196 31.14 -23.49 22.18
N GLU A 197 32.17 -24.00 21.51
CA GLU A 197 33.44 -23.29 21.30
C GLU A 197 33.28 -22.16 20.28
N THR A 198 32.50 -22.38 19.22
CA THR A 198 32.14 -21.38 18.22
C THR A 198 31.33 -20.25 18.86
N LEU A 199 30.31 -20.57 19.67
CA LEU A 199 29.55 -19.55 20.40
C LEU A 199 30.45 -18.76 21.36
N LYS A 200 31.30 -19.47 22.12
CA LYS A 200 32.23 -18.85 23.06
C LYS A 200 33.19 -17.90 22.36
N SER A 201 33.84 -18.35 21.28
CA SER A 201 34.77 -17.56 20.48
C SER A 201 34.09 -16.34 19.86
N ALA A 202 32.89 -16.50 19.30
CA ALA A 202 32.10 -15.39 18.76
C ALA A 202 31.76 -14.35 19.84
N THR A 203 31.44 -14.80 21.06
CA THR A 203 31.10 -13.95 22.20
C THR A 203 32.31 -13.16 22.71
N GLU A 204 33.43 -13.84 22.91
CA GLU A 204 34.69 -13.24 23.38
C GLU A 204 35.27 -12.26 22.35
N GLU A 205 35.15 -12.58 21.06
CA GLU A 205 35.59 -11.69 19.98
C GLU A 205 34.75 -10.40 19.94
N LEU A 206 33.42 -10.51 20.06
CA LEU A 206 32.56 -9.32 20.13
C LEU A 206 32.88 -8.46 21.35
N ALA A 207 33.04 -9.09 22.52
CA ALA A 207 33.40 -8.41 23.75
C ALA A 207 34.74 -7.65 23.64
N SER A 208 35.76 -8.30 23.05
CA SER A 208 37.08 -7.67 22.82
C SER A 208 36.95 -6.48 21.89
N LEU A 209 36.27 -6.63 20.74
CA LEU A 209 36.15 -5.55 19.75
C LEU A 209 35.33 -4.38 20.26
N VAL A 210 34.26 -4.62 21.03
CA VAL A 210 33.48 -3.56 21.68
C VAL A 210 34.36 -2.82 22.69
N GLY A 211 35.06 -3.53 23.57
CA GLY A 211 35.97 -2.93 24.56
C GLY A 211 37.11 -2.13 23.93
N GLU A 212 37.72 -2.65 22.86
CA GLU A 212 38.83 -2.00 22.15
C GLU A 212 38.39 -0.74 21.38
N LYS A 213 37.25 -0.80 20.68
CA LYS A 213 36.83 0.26 19.76
C LYS A 213 35.91 1.29 20.40
N LEU A 214 35.04 0.86 21.31
CA LEU A 214 33.98 1.67 21.90
C LEU A 214 34.22 1.94 23.40
N GLY A 215 35.16 1.22 24.03
CA GLY A 215 35.46 1.35 25.45
C GLY A 215 34.40 0.70 26.34
N GLY A 216 34.18 1.29 27.52
CA GLY A 216 33.21 0.81 28.50
C GLY A 216 33.66 -0.37 29.36
N LYS A 217 32.86 -0.71 30.36
CA LYS A 217 33.01 -1.90 31.21
C LYS A 217 32.33 -3.08 30.51
N ILE A 218 33.09 -4.13 30.21
CA ILE A 218 32.60 -5.31 29.48
C ILE A 218 32.46 -6.51 30.43
N GLU A 219 31.31 -7.18 30.36
CA GLU A 219 31.02 -8.43 31.08
C GLU A 219 30.48 -9.46 30.10
N ILE A 220 30.89 -10.73 30.28
CA ILE A 220 30.50 -11.85 29.42
C ILE A 220 29.73 -12.87 30.26
N TYR A 221 28.63 -13.36 29.72
CA TYR A 221 27.82 -14.41 30.32
C TYR A 221 27.42 -15.47 29.29
N TYR A 222 27.03 -16.64 29.80
CA TYR A 222 26.50 -17.74 29.00
C TYR A 222 25.24 -18.29 29.64
N ILE A 223 24.21 -18.51 28.82
CA ILE A 223 22.91 -19.06 29.23
C ILE A 223 22.67 -20.35 28.46
N ASP A 224 22.32 -21.42 29.18
CA ASP A 224 21.96 -22.72 28.64
C ASP A 224 20.94 -23.43 29.55
N GLU A 225 20.60 -24.68 29.24
CA GLU A 225 19.62 -25.46 29.99
C GLU A 225 19.97 -25.67 31.48
N ASN A 226 21.24 -25.53 31.86
CA ASN A 226 21.73 -25.66 33.24
C ASN A 226 21.86 -24.30 33.93
N ASN A 227 21.93 -23.21 33.17
CA ASN A 227 22.01 -21.85 33.66
C ASN A 227 21.00 -20.94 32.94
N LEU A 228 19.78 -20.89 33.46
CA LEU A 228 18.63 -20.24 32.80
C LEU A 228 18.63 -18.71 32.88
N GLU A 229 19.40 -18.12 33.80
CA GLU A 229 19.41 -16.67 34.02
C GLU A 229 20.80 -16.16 34.38
N VAL A 230 21.07 -14.90 34.04
CA VAL A 230 22.30 -14.19 34.44
C VAL A 230 21.94 -12.84 35.05
N ASN A 231 22.68 -12.47 36.09
CA ASN A 231 22.49 -11.20 36.78
C ASN A 231 23.43 -10.15 36.20
N VAL A 232 22.87 -9.03 35.77
CA VAL A 232 23.62 -7.89 35.24
C VAL A 232 23.50 -6.74 36.23
N GLU A 233 24.65 -6.20 36.63
CA GLU A 233 24.78 -5.04 37.54
C GLU A 233 24.38 -3.73 36.84
N PHE A 234 23.10 -3.65 36.46
CA PHE A 234 22.52 -2.49 35.81
C PHE A 234 21.08 -2.24 36.31
N VAL A 235 20.74 -0.96 36.50
CA VAL A 235 19.42 -0.51 36.95
C VAL A 235 18.64 0.02 35.75
N THR A 236 17.67 -0.78 35.28
CA THR A 236 16.80 -0.45 34.14
C THR A 236 15.73 0.58 34.50
N GLY A 237 15.07 1.17 33.49
CA GLY A 237 13.94 2.08 33.67
C GLY A 237 14.27 3.50 34.14
N THR A 238 15.53 3.94 34.03
CA THR A 238 15.98 5.25 34.50
C THR A 238 16.05 6.34 33.41
N GLN A 239 16.00 5.97 32.13
CA GLN A 239 16.20 6.88 30.98
C GLN A 239 15.13 6.79 29.89
N LEU A 240 13.95 6.25 30.22
CA LEU A 240 12.80 6.22 29.31
C LEU A 240 12.11 7.59 29.24
N THR A 241 11.87 8.07 28.02
CA THR A 241 11.05 9.25 27.76
C THR A 241 9.56 8.94 27.87
N LEU A 242 8.72 9.97 28.04
CA LEU A 242 7.26 9.82 28.04
C LEU A 242 6.74 9.22 26.72
N GLN A 243 7.33 9.61 25.59
CA GLN A 243 6.98 9.09 24.27
C GLN A 243 7.32 7.59 24.15
N GLU A 244 8.52 7.18 24.59
CA GLU A 244 8.93 5.77 24.57
C GLU A 244 8.08 4.90 25.50
N LEU A 245 7.59 5.46 26.62
CA LEU A 245 6.62 4.79 27.49
C LEU A 245 5.26 4.66 26.81
N GLU A 246 4.79 5.68 26.09
CA GLU A 246 3.51 5.69 25.34
C GLU A 246 3.50 4.67 24.18
N GLU A 247 4.63 4.47 23.50
CA GLU A 247 4.81 3.54 22.36
C GLU A 247 4.77 2.05 22.75
N VAL A 248 4.89 1.73 24.04
CA VAL A 248 4.93 0.36 24.57
C VAL A 248 3.90 0.07 25.65
N LEU A 249 2.97 0.99 25.93
CA LEU A 249 1.84 0.64 26.77
C LEU A 249 1.08 -0.49 26.08
N PRO A 250 0.71 -1.56 26.80
CA PRO A 250 -0.12 -2.62 26.24
C PRO A 250 -1.29 -2.01 25.49
N ILE A 251 -1.66 -2.61 24.35
CA ILE A 251 -3.03 -2.59 23.84
C ILE A 251 -3.88 -3.36 24.87
N GLU A 252 -3.93 -2.87 26.10
CA GLU A 252 -5.13 -2.96 26.89
C GLU A 252 -5.91 -1.71 26.59
N LYS A 253 -7.21 -1.93 26.50
CA LYS A 253 -8.26 -0.98 26.84
C LYS A 253 -7.85 -0.15 28.07
N LYS A 254 -7.03 0.88 27.89
CA LYS A 254 -6.49 1.65 29.02
C LYS A 254 -7.43 2.77 29.38
N THR A 255 -8.53 2.40 30.02
CA THR A 255 -9.10 3.15 31.12
C THR A 255 -8.02 3.48 32.15
N LYS A 256 -7.68 4.77 32.24
CA LYS A 256 -7.16 5.56 33.38
C LYS A 256 -6.02 4.98 34.23
N GLY A 257 -4.96 5.70 34.59
CA GLY A 257 -4.71 7.14 34.60
C GLY A 257 -4.24 7.57 35.99
N ARG A 258 -3.27 8.49 36.08
CA ARG A 258 -3.12 9.41 37.22
C ARG A 258 -2.46 10.73 36.78
N GLN A 259 -3.34 11.69 36.53
CA GLN A 259 -3.27 13.12 36.81
C GLN A 259 -1.89 13.80 36.86
N LYS A 260 -1.66 14.73 35.92
CA LYS A 260 -1.39 16.12 36.29
C LYS A 260 -2.26 17.05 35.45
N ILE A 261 -2.97 17.92 36.17
CA ILE A 261 -3.84 18.97 35.66
C ILE A 261 -2.98 19.93 34.83
N LYS A 262 -3.25 20.04 33.53
CA LYS A 262 -2.85 21.19 32.71
C LYS A 262 -4.11 21.78 32.07
N GLN A 263 -4.19 23.10 32.16
CA GLN A 263 -5.30 23.92 31.69
C GLN A 263 -5.68 23.59 30.25
N VAL A 264 -6.98 23.56 30.01
CA VAL A 264 -7.59 23.45 28.69
C VAL A 264 -7.09 24.62 27.84
N THR A 265 -6.14 24.36 26.95
CA THR A 265 -5.93 25.16 25.75
C THR A 265 -6.64 24.47 24.60
N THR A 266 -7.46 25.25 23.92
CA THR A 266 -8.22 24.90 22.72
C THR A 266 -7.28 24.53 21.58
N GLU A 267 -6.89 23.27 21.50
CA GLU A 267 -6.28 22.70 20.29
C GLU A 267 -7.21 21.63 19.71
N THR A 268 -7.29 21.67 18.39
CA THR A 268 -8.21 21.06 17.43
C THR A 268 -8.70 19.65 17.82
N PRO A 269 -10.03 19.36 17.74
CA PRO A 269 -10.53 18.02 18.09
C PRO A 269 -9.95 16.97 17.13
N GLU A 270 -9.39 15.89 17.67
CA GLU A 270 -9.17 14.65 16.91
C GLU A 270 -10.47 14.33 16.16
N LYS A 271 -10.41 14.26 14.82
CA LYS A 271 -11.58 13.99 13.98
C LYS A 271 -12.24 12.69 14.44
N VAL A 272 -13.46 12.78 14.96
CA VAL A 272 -14.32 11.62 15.24
C VAL A 272 -14.36 10.78 13.96
N ARG A 273 -14.00 9.49 14.05
CA ARG A 273 -14.09 8.59 12.89
C ARG A 273 -15.56 8.40 12.55
N ALA A 274 -16.02 9.05 11.48
CA ALA A 274 -17.35 8.82 10.96
C ALA A 274 -17.47 7.36 10.49
N PRO A 275 -18.53 6.64 10.88
CA PRO A 275 -18.76 5.29 10.38
C PRO A 275 -19.09 5.34 8.89
N MET A 276 -18.72 4.29 8.16
CA MET A 276 -19.06 4.13 6.75
C MET A 276 -20.48 3.60 6.63
N GLY A 277 -21.27 4.10 5.68
CA GLY A 277 -22.63 3.65 5.45
C GLY A 277 -23.70 4.35 6.29
N ARG A 278 -24.89 4.48 5.71
CA ARG A 278 -26.04 5.22 6.27
C ARG A 278 -26.57 4.56 7.54
N THR A 279 -26.60 3.23 7.60
CA THR A 279 -27.10 2.46 8.74
C THR A 279 -26.12 2.53 9.91
N ALA A 280 -24.82 2.38 9.65
CA ALA A 280 -23.79 2.55 10.67
C ALA A 280 -23.82 3.97 11.26
N PHE A 281 -24.00 5.00 10.42
CA PHE A 281 -24.16 6.38 10.86
C PHE A 281 -25.36 6.60 11.76
N LYS A 282 -26.52 6.01 11.44
CA LYS A 282 -27.71 6.07 12.31
C LYS A 282 -27.47 5.41 13.67
N ILE A 283 -26.81 4.25 13.69
CA ILE A 283 -26.44 3.56 14.94
C ILE A 283 -25.47 4.43 15.75
N HIS A 284 -24.42 4.95 15.12
CA HIS A 284 -23.45 5.84 15.77
C HIS A 284 -24.13 7.09 16.32
N ARG A 285 -25.05 7.70 15.57
CA ARG A 285 -25.80 8.86 16.02
C ARG A 285 -26.68 8.55 17.23
N ALA A 286 -27.45 7.46 17.21
CA ALA A 286 -28.29 7.05 18.33
C ALA A 286 -27.48 6.81 19.60
N ILE A 287 -26.32 6.15 19.48
CA ILE A 287 -25.36 5.99 20.57
C ILE A 287 -24.86 7.36 21.07
N GLY A 288 -24.45 8.23 20.15
CA GLY A 288 -23.94 9.57 20.46
C GLY A 288 -24.97 10.48 21.16
N GLU A 289 -26.26 10.37 20.83
CA GLU A 289 -27.33 11.10 21.50
C GLU A 289 -27.54 10.64 22.96
N ILE A 290 -27.17 9.40 23.29
CA ILE A 290 -27.27 8.85 24.65
C ILE A 290 -26.06 9.23 25.51
N ILE A 291 -24.86 9.15 24.95
CA ILE A 291 -23.60 9.23 25.70
C ILE A 291 -22.74 10.48 25.40
N GLY A 292 -23.11 11.27 24.39
CA GLY A 292 -22.30 12.33 23.82
C GLY A 292 -21.48 11.86 22.60
N PHE A 293 -21.19 12.78 21.67
CA PHE A 293 -20.36 12.51 20.49
C PHE A 293 -18.88 12.49 20.86
N ILE A 294 -18.38 11.32 21.24
CA ILE A 294 -16.97 11.02 21.46
C ILE A 294 -16.43 10.09 20.36
N ASN A 295 -15.12 9.88 20.29
CA ASN A 295 -14.52 9.04 19.26
C ASN A 295 -14.71 7.53 19.59
N PHE A 296 -15.72 6.89 19.00
CA PHE A 296 -15.97 5.45 19.06
C PHE A 296 -16.29 4.91 17.67
N SER A 297 -16.22 3.59 17.48
CA SER A 297 -16.51 2.96 16.18
C SER A 297 -17.87 2.27 16.15
N VAL A 298 -18.45 2.24 14.95
CA VAL A 298 -19.53 1.34 14.54
C VAL A 298 -19.06 0.69 13.25
N GLU A 299 -18.72 -0.58 13.32
CA GLU A 299 -18.04 -1.31 12.24
C GLU A 299 -18.65 -2.70 12.09
N HIS A 300 -18.33 -3.37 11.00
CA HIS A 300 -18.73 -4.75 10.79
C HIS A 300 -17.91 -5.71 11.66
N PRO A 301 -18.53 -6.63 12.40
CA PRO A 301 -17.79 -7.62 13.16
C PRO A 301 -17.04 -8.59 12.22
N GLY A 302 -15.87 -9.06 12.64
CA GLY A 302 -15.09 -10.04 11.86
C GLY A 302 -15.77 -11.40 11.72
N ASP A 303 -16.72 -11.74 12.61
CA ASP A 303 -17.61 -12.88 12.47
C ASP A 303 -19.04 -12.37 12.23
N GLU A 304 -19.60 -12.66 11.04
CA GLU A 304 -20.97 -12.26 10.64
C GLU A 304 -22.05 -12.83 11.58
N LYS A 305 -21.75 -13.89 12.34
CA LYS A 305 -22.66 -14.41 13.38
C LYS A 305 -22.86 -13.45 14.55
N MET A 306 -21.90 -12.55 14.76
CA MET A 306 -21.94 -11.54 15.81
C MET A 306 -22.77 -10.33 15.43
N GLY A 307 -23.44 -10.32 14.27
CA GLY A 307 -24.35 -9.26 13.86
C GLY A 307 -23.91 -8.54 12.59
N ASP A 308 -24.70 -7.55 12.23
CA ASP A 308 -24.47 -6.71 11.07
C ASP A 308 -23.49 -5.59 11.39
N TYR A 309 -23.61 -4.96 12.56
CA TYR A 309 -22.68 -3.95 13.08
C TYR A 309 -22.33 -4.23 14.53
N ALA A 310 -21.18 -3.74 14.97
CA ALA A 310 -20.72 -3.78 16.36
C ALA A 310 -20.15 -2.41 16.75
N SER A 311 -20.42 -1.98 17.98
CA SER A 311 -19.85 -0.76 18.55
C SER A 311 -18.98 -1.05 19.77
N ASN A 312 -17.84 -0.37 19.84
CA ASN A 312 -16.92 -0.41 20.98
C ASN A 312 -17.19 0.68 22.03
N VAL A 313 -18.28 1.45 21.88
CA VAL A 313 -18.54 2.67 22.65
C VAL A 313 -18.41 2.50 24.16
N ALA A 314 -18.92 1.40 24.71
CA ALA A 314 -18.92 1.18 26.16
C ALA A 314 -17.50 1.01 26.72
N MET A 315 -16.56 0.51 25.91
CA MET A 315 -15.16 0.39 26.27
C MET A 315 -14.47 1.75 26.27
N VAL A 316 -14.78 2.60 25.29
CA VAL A 316 -14.30 3.98 25.23
C VAL A 316 -14.84 4.78 26.43
N MET A 317 -16.13 4.64 26.73
CA MET A 317 -16.78 5.28 27.87
C MET A 317 -16.25 4.78 29.21
N ALA A 318 -16.04 3.47 29.35
CA ALA A 318 -15.37 2.90 30.53
C ALA A 318 -14.03 3.56 30.74
N LYS A 319 -13.26 3.72 29.64
CA LYS A 319 -11.98 4.42 29.63
C LYS A 319 -12.04 5.86 30.13
N LEU A 320 -13.06 6.60 29.73
CA LEU A 320 -13.24 8.01 30.12
C LEU A 320 -13.86 8.19 31.50
N LEU A 321 -14.65 7.23 31.99
CA LEU A 321 -15.38 7.34 33.26
C LEU A 321 -14.76 6.56 34.42
N GLY A 322 -13.91 5.57 34.16
CA GLY A 322 -13.35 4.71 35.20
C GLY A 322 -14.38 3.72 35.76
N LYS A 323 -15.34 3.32 34.92
CA LYS A 323 -16.43 2.40 35.24
C LYS A 323 -16.24 1.05 34.53
N ASN A 324 -17.04 0.05 34.91
CA ASN A 324 -17.04 -1.24 34.23
C ASN A 324 -17.66 -1.11 32.81
N SER A 325 -16.94 -1.62 31.80
CA SER A 325 -17.35 -1.57 30.38
C SER A 325 -18.63 -2.35 30.09
N ARG A 326 -18.85 -3.48 30.76
CA ARG A 326 -20.04 -4.31 30.56
C ARG A 326 -21.28 -3.67 31.17
N GLU A 327 -21.15 -3.06 32.34
CA GLU A 327 -22.25 -2.30 32.97
C GLU A 327 -22.65 -1.10 32.10
N LEU A 328 -21.68 -0.34 31.61
CA LEU A 328 -21.95 0.77 30.68
C LEU A 328 -22.58 0.30 29.38
N ALA A 329 -22.14 -0.83 28.82
CA ALA A 329 -22.76 -1.40 27.63
C ALA A 329 -24.22 -1.76 27.90
N GLN A 330 -24.53 -2.35 29.06
CA GLN A 330 -25.89 -2.70 29.45
C GLN A 330 -26.78 -1.44 29.58
N GLU A 331 -26.28 -0.39 30.24
CA GLU A 331 -26.98 0.90 30.35
C GLU A 331 -27.28 1.52 28.98
N VAL A 332 -26.34 1.41 28.03
CA VAL A 332 -26.50 1.93 26.65
C VAL A 332 -27.52 1.08 25.89
N VAL A 333 -27.43 -0.25 25.95
CA VAL A 333 -28.39 -1.16 25.30
C VAL A 333 -29.83 -0.89 25.75
N GLU A 334 -30.07 -0.77 27.06
CA GLU A 334 -31.42 -0.52 27.61
C GLU A 334 -32.03 0.82 27.15
N LYS A 335 -31.19 1.79 26.80
CA LYS A 335 -31.64 3.08 26.24
C LYS A 335 -31.85 2.98 24.73
N LEU A 336 -30.96 2.30 24.01
CA LEU A 336 -31.11 2.07 22.56
C LEU A 336 -32.36 1.26 22.24
N GLU A 337 -32.71 0.27 23.07
CA GLU A 337 -33.94 -0.52 22.91
C GLU A 337 -35.22 0.30 23.09
N LYS A 338 -35.13 1.48 23.72
CA LYS A 338 -36.25 2.44 23.89
C LYS A 338 -36.28 3.51 22.79
N ASP A 339 -35.26 3.57 21.93
CA ASP A 339 -35.24 4.48 20.79
C ASP A 339 -36.10 3.91 19.66
N GLU A 340 -37.33 4.42 19.53
CA GLU A 340 -38.27 3.96 18.51
C GLU A 340 -37.72 4.09 17.08
N LYS A 341 -36.94 5.15 16.79
CA LYS A 341 -36.38 5.39 15.44
C LYS A 341 -35.27 4.40 15.11
N LEU A 342 -34.42 4.08 16.09
CA LEU A 342 -33.40 3.04 15.91
C LEU A 342 -34.04 1.67 15.75
N MET A 343 -35.04 1.36 16.58
CA MET A 343 -35.74 0.08 16.57
C MET A 343 -36.66 -0.10 15.37
N GLU A 344 -36.95 0.94 14.57
CA GLU A 344 -37.51 0.77 13.22
C GLU A 344 -36.56 -0.01 12.29
N ILE A 345 -35.24 0.17 12.48
CA ILE A 345 -34.19 -0.35 11.62
C ILE A 345 -33.58 -1.64 12.18
N VAL A 346 -33.30 -1.63 13.49
CA VAL A 346 -32.59 -2.72 14.19
C VAL A 346 -33.61 -3.73 14.71
N GLY A 347 -33.40 -5.00 14.39
CA GLY A 347 -34.24 -6.11 14.86
C GLY A 347 -33.75 -6.71 16.18
N LYS A 348 -32.45 -6.58 16.48
CA LYS A 348 -31.83 -7.15 17.68
C LYS A 348 -30.61 -6.32 18.09
N ILE A 349 -30.46 -6.08 19.39
CA ILE A 349 -29.25 -5.51 20.00
C ILE A 349 -28.76 -6.51 21.04
N GLU A 350 -27.47 -6.85 21.04
CA GLU A 350 -26.90 -7.73 22.06
C GLU A 350 -25.57 -7.21 22.58
N LEU A 351 -25.38 -7.39 23.89
CA LEU A 351 -24.10 -7.18 24.52
C LEU A 351 -23.19 -8.39 24.25
N ALA A 352 -22.00 -8.16 23.73
CA ALA A 352 -21.00 -9.18 23.46
C ALA A 352 -19.68 -8.97 24.22
N GLY A 353 -19.12 -10.08 24.69
CA GLY A 353 -17.79 -10.14 25.31
C GLY A 353 -17.55 -9.06 26.38
N PRO A 354 -16.47 -8.27 26.27
CA PRO A 354 -16.06 -7.29 27.28
C PRO A 354 -16.79 -5.93 27.20
N GLY A 355 -17.89 -5.83 26.46
CA GLY A 355 -18.69 -4.60 26.32
C GLY A 355 -18.85 -4.10 24.88
N PHE A 356 -18.79 -5.00 23.89
CA PHE A 356 -19.28 -4.67 22.55
C PHE A 356 -20.81 -4.63 22.55
N ILE A 357 -21.38 -3.78 21.70
CA ILE A 357 -22.82 -3.74 21.43
C ILE A 357 -23.01 -4.12 19.98
N ASN A 358 -23.65 -5.26 19.74
CA ASN A 358 -23.86 -5.85 18.44
C ASN A 358 -25.29 -5.59 17.95
N PHE A 359 -25.46 -5.32 16.66
CA PHE A 359 -26.71 -4.92 16.04
C PHE A 359 -27.05 -5.84 14.87
N TRP A 360 -28.29 -6.32 14.79
CA TRP A 360 -28.82 -7.04 13.63
C TRP A 360 -29.89 -6.20 12.97
N ILE A 361 -29.77 -5.98 11.67
CA ILE A 361 -30.73 -5.20 10.88
C ILE A 361 -31.93 -6.09 10.52
N LYS A 362 -33.11 -5.49 10.50
CA LYS A 362 -34.37 -6.15 10.14
C LYS A 362 -34.38 -6.60 8.68
N ASP A 363 -35.04 -7.72 8.41
CA ASP A 363 -35.17 -8.26 7.05
C ASP A 363 -35.91 -7.29 6.13
N GLU A 364 -36.94 -6.59 6.66
CA GLU A 364 -37.72 -5.60 5.92
C GLU A 364 -36.85 -4.44 5.40
N ILE A 365 -35.85 -4.02 6.18
CA ILE A 365 -34.93 -2.95 5.80
C ILE A 365 -33.98 -3.44 4.71
N LEU A 366 -33.46 -4.66 4.84
CA LEU A 366 -32.61 -5.26 3.81
C LEU A 366 -33.37 -5.43 2.49
N VAL A 367 -34.60 -5.94 2.52
CA VAL A 367 -35.43 -6.08 1.31
C VAL A 367 -35.80 -4.72 0.71
N ALA A 368 -36.11 -3.72 1.53
CA ALA A 368 -36.34 -2.36 1.05
C ALA A 368 -35.10 -1.74 0.40
N GLY A 369 -33.91 -1.97 0.98
CA GLY A 369 -32.62 -1.56 0.43
C GLY A 369 -32.32 -2.19 -0.93
N LEU A 370 -32.56 -3.49 -1.08
CA LEU A 370 -32.45 -4.16 -2.39
C LEU A 370 -33.37 -3.52 -3.44
N ALA A 371 -34.61 -3.22 -3.07
CA ALA A 371 -35.56 -2.56 -3.96
C ALA A 371 -35.15 -1.11 -4.28
N GLU A 372 -34.51 -0.40 -3.35
CA GLU A 372 -33.95 0.94 -3.57
C GLU A 372 -32.79 0.90 -4.56
N MET A 373 -31.84 -0.03 -4.38
CA MET A 373 -30.72 -0.21 -5.31
C MET A 373 -31.20 -0.46 -6.74
N LEU A 374 -32.24 -1.28 -6.92
CA LEU A 374 -32.79 -1.56 -8.25
C LEU A 374 -33.49 -0.33 -8.88
N ARG A 375 -34.08 0.56 -8.08
CA ARG A 375 -34.67 1.81 -8.58
C ARG A 375 -33.60 2.83 -8.96
N ASN A 376 -32.46 2.81 -8.29
CA ASN A 376 -31.31 3.67 -8.53
C ASN A 376 -30.29 2.98 -9.45
N ASP A 377 -30.76 2.37 -10.55
CA ASP A 377 -29.90 1.78 -11.58
C ASP A 377 -28.87 2.82 -12.06
N GLY A 378 -27.60 2.42 -12.15
CA GLY A 378 -26.46 3.29 -12.46
C GLY A 378 -25.82 4.04 -11.27
N HIS A 379 -26.53 4.17 -10.15
CA HIS A 379 -26.06 4.89 -8.95
C HIS A 379 -26.10 4.03 -7.68
N CYS A 380 -26.25 2.71 -7.84
CA CYS A 380 -26.44 1.78 -6.72
C CYS A 380 -25.19 1.54 -5.87
N LEU A 381 -24.02 2.03 -6.33
CA LEU A 381 -22.74 1.95 -5.63
C LEU A 381 -22.32 3.28 -5.02
N ASP A 382 -23.03 4.36 -5.33
CA ASP A 382 -22.58 5.72 -5.04
C ASP A 382 -22.47 5.95 -3.53
N SER A 383 -21.44 6.70 -3.16
CA SER A 383 -21.28 7.32 -1.86
C SER A 383 -21.26 8.83 -2.05
N ASP A 384 -21.71 9.59 -1.05
CA ASP A 384 -21.71 11.06 -1.08
C ASP A 384 -20.64 11.67 -0.17
N PHE A 385 -19.70 10.85 0.33
CA PHE A 385 -18.71 11.30 1.33
C PHE A 385 -17.72 12.35 0.78
N MET A 386 -17.54 12.44 -0.54
CA MET A 386 -16.76 13.48 -1.22
C MET A 386 -17.64 14.54 -1.89
N SER A 387 -18.93 14.61 -1.57
CA SER A 387 -19.84 15.61 -2.14
C SER A 387 -19.34 17.04 -1.88
N GLY A 388 -19.29 17.85 -2.94
CA GLY A 388 -18.78 19.23 -2.89
C GLY A 388 -17.25 19.35 -2.83
N LYS A 389 -16.51 18.24 -3.03
CA LYS A 389 -15.05 18.24 -3.19
C LYS A 389 -14.66 18.13 -4.65
N LYS A 390 -13.54 18.75 -5.01
CA LYS A 390 -12.91 18.64 -6.33
C LYS A 390 -11.68 17.73 -6.27
N VAL A 391 -11.54 16.83 -7.24
CA VAL A 391 -10.42 15.90 -7.35
C VAL A 391 -9.83 15.96 -8.74
N LEU A 392 -8.50 16.12 -8.85
CA LEU A 392 -7.79 15.96 -10.12
C LEU A 392 -7.01 14.64 -10.10
N VAL A 393 -7.18 13.81 -11.12
CA VAL A 393 -6.42 12.55 -11.29
C VAL A 393 -5.54 12.65 -12.53
N GLU A 394 -4.22 12.71 -12.31
CA GLU A 394 -3.21 12.64 -13.36
C GLU A 394 -2.77 11.19 -13.58
N TYR A 395 -2.81 10.74 -14.83
CA TYR A 395 -2.39 9.39 -15.19
C TYR A 395 -2.03 9.24 -16.67
N SER A 396 -1.59 8.04 -17.07
CA SER A 396 -1.13 7.66 -18.41
C SER A 396 0.19 8.31 -18.81
N SER A 397 0.17 9.62 -19.07
CA SER A 397 1.34 10.49 -19.22
C SER A 397 2.44 9.92 -20.13
N PRO A 398 2.12 9.44 -21.36
CA PRO A 398 3.11 8.88 -22.25
C PRO A 398 4.09 9.95 -22.76
N ASN A 399 5.26 9.49 -23.18
CA ASN A 399 6.26 10.34 -23.81
C ASN A 399 5.99 10.45 -25.31
N ILE A 400 5.93 11.67 -25.83
CA ILE A 400 5.79 11.91 -27.27
C ILE A 400 7.05 11.41 -28.01
N ALA A 401 6.85 10.95 -29.25
CA ALA A 401 7.87 10.33 -30.11
C ALA A 401 8.48 9.04 -29.55
N LYS A 402 7.79 8.38 -28.62
CA LYS A 402 8.10 7.03 -28.13
C LYS A 402 6.84 6.20 -28.10
N ARG A 403 6.98 4.89 -28.34
CA ARG A 403 5.85 3.96 -28.22
C ARG A 403 5.23 3.98 -26.84
N PHE A 404 3.93 3.71 -26.82
CA PHE A 404 3.19 3.52 -25.59
C PHE A 404 3.71 2.27 -24.85
N SER A 405 4.07 2.43 -23.58
CA SER A 405 4.74 1.38 -22.80
C SER A 405 3.75 0.69 -21.86
N VAL A 406 4.15 -0.47 -21.34
CA VAL A 406 3.36 -1.18 -20.32
C VAL A 406 3.24 -0.36 -19.03
N GLY A 407 4.23 0.46 -18.67
CA GLY A 407 4.12 1.38 -17.54
C GLY A 407 2.99 2.39 -17.76
N HIS A 408 2.89 2.96 -18.96
CA HIS A 408 1.79 3.86 -19.31
C HIS A 408 0.44 3.12 -19.32
N LEU A 409 0.39 1.84 -19.72
CA LEU A 409 -0.84 1.04 -19.66
C LEU A 409 -1.31 0.86 -18.22
N ARG A 410 -0.41 0.45 -17.32
CA ARG A 410 -0.73 0.30 -15.89
C ARG A 410 -1.29 1.59 -15.34
N SER A 411 -0.60 2.70 -15.63
CA SER A 411 -1.04 4.01 -15.21
C SER A 411 -2.42 4.38 -15.73
N THR A 412 -2.67 4.08 -17.01
CA THR A 412 -3.97 4.30 -17.65
C THR A 412 -5.11 3.54 -16.96
N ILE A 413 -4.89 2.26 -16.65
CA ILE A 413 -5.91 1.39 -16.06
C ILE A 413 -6.18 1.80 -14.61
N ILE A 414 -5.14 2.00 -13.81
CA ILE A 414 -5.26 2.37 -12.38
C ILE A 414 -5.86 3.78 -12.26
N GLY A 415 -5.34 4.73 -13.03
CA GLY A 415 -5.80 6.11 -13.04
C GLY A 415 -7.26 6.26 -13.45
N GLN A 416 -7.69 5.55 -14.50
CA GLN A 416 -9.10 5.51 -14.89
C GLN A 416 -9.99 4.96 -13.76
N ALA A 417 -9.57 3.87 -13.10
CA ALA A 417 -10.34 3.31 -12.00
C ALA A 417 -10.44 4.26 -10.81
N LEU A 418 -9.37 5.01 -10.50
CA LEU A 418 -9.37 6.06 -9.48
C LEU A 418 -10.30 7.23 -9.86
N TYR A 419 -10.25 7.69 -11.10
CA TYR A 419 -11.16 8.72 -11.62
C TYR A 419 -12.63 8.33 -11.43
N ASN A 420 -13.00 7.13 -11.88
CA ASN A 420 -14.35 6.59 -11.72
C ASN A 420 -14.74 6.45 -10.26
N LEU A 421 -13.81 5.97 -9.42
CA LEU A 421 -14.04 5.75 -7.99
C LEU A 421 -14.35 7.07 -7.25
N TYR A 422 -13.63 8.14 -7.55
CA TYR A 422 -13.93 9.46 -6.97
C TYR A 422 -15.22 10.07 -7.51
N LYS A 423 -15.57 9.81 -8.77
CA LYS A 423 -16.86 10.21 -9.35
C LYS A 423 -18.03 9.52 -8.63
N HIS A 424 -17.91 8.21 -8.39
CA HIS A 424 -18.87 7.44 -7.57
C HIS A 424 -18.83 7.81 -6.08
N SER A 425 -17.82 8.55 -5.62
CA SER A 425 -17.75 9.09 -4.26
C SER A 425 -18.44 10.46 -4.10
N GLY A 426 -19.01 10.99 -5.18
CA GLY A 426 -19.74 12.26 -5.21
C GLY A 426 -18.86 13.49 -5.46
N ALA A 427 -17.57 13.32 -5.77
CA ALA A 427 -16.67 14.42 -6.10
C ALA A 427 -16.91 14.96 -7.51
N GLU A 428 -16.59 16.24 -7.72
CA GLU A 428 -16.33 16.77 -9.06
C GLU A 428 -14.90 16.35 -9.44
N VAL A 429 -14.77 15.54 -10.51
CA VAL A 429 -13.48 14.93 -10.87
C VAL A 429 -13.06 15.39 -12.26
N THR A 430 -11.80 15.79 -12.36
CA THR A 430 -11.12 16.14 -13.61
C THR A 430 -9.95 15.19 -13.80
N ASN A 431 -9.66 14.76 -15.04
CA ASN A 431 -8.42 14.02 -15.33
C ASN A 431 -7.48 14.80 -16.27
N ASP A 432 -6.19 14.50 -16.17
CA ASP A 432 -5.14 15.15 -16.96
C ASP A 432 -4.16 14.11 -17.49
N ASN A 433 -3.98 14.08 -18.80
CA ASN A 433 -2.95 13.31 -19.47
C ASN A 433 -1.68 14.16 -19.60
N HIS A 434 -0.79 14.06 -18.61
CA HIS A 434 0.41 14.90 -18.53
C HIS A 434 1.51 14.44 -19.50
N LEU A 435 1.39 14.83 -20.77
CA LEU A 435 2.26 14.36 -21.85
C LEU A 435 3.72 14.78 -21.68
N GLY A 436 4.64 13.82 -21.85
CA GLY A 436 6.08 14.08 -21.95
C GLY A 436 6.45 14.66 -23.31
N ASP A 437 6.01 15.87 -23.60
CA ASP A 437 6.11 16.56 -24.90
C ASP A 437 7.23 17.60 -24.95
N TRP A 438 8.06 17.71 -23.89
CA TRP A 438 9.13 18.69 -23.80
C TRP A 438 10.45 18.08 -23.31
N GLY A 439 11.58 18.49 -23.91
CA GLY A 439 12.92 18.05 -23.48
C GLY A 439 13.94 17.87 -24.59
N THR A 440 15.18 17.59 -24.19
CA THR A 440 16.35 17.54 -25.10
C THR A 440 16.26 16.49 -26.20
N GLN A 441 15.43 15.46 -26.02
CA GLN A 441 15.16 14.46 -27.05
C GLN A 441 14.60 15.09 -28.35
N PHE A 442 13.81 16.17 -28.24
CA PHE A 442 13.29 16.86 -29.41
C PHE A 442 14.36 17.60 -30.18
N GLY A 443 15.43 18.06 -29.53
CA GLY A 443 16.60 18.61 -30.24
C GLY A 443 17.24 17.59 -31.17
N MET A 444 17.35 16.33 -30.73
CA MET A 444 17.88 15.25 -31.57
C MET A 444 16.94 14.92 -32.74
N ILE A 445 15.63 14.85 -32.49
CA ILE A 445 14.64 14.55 -33.54
C ILE A 445 14.61 15.68 -34.57
N VAL A 446 14.55 16.94 -34.13
CA VAL A 446 14.57 18.11 -35.03
C VAL A 446 15.84 18.11 -35.87
N ALA A 447 17.01 17.93 -35.26
CA ALA A 447 18.28 17.88 -35.99
C ALA A 447 18.31 16.72 -37.01
N ALA A 448 17.79 15.54 -36.66
CA ALA A 448 17.74 14.38 -37.54
C ALA A 448 16.79 14.59 -38.73
N VAL A 449 15.60 15.17 -38.47
CA VAL A 449 14.59 15.46 -39.49
C VAL A 449 15.10 16.50 -40.49
N GLU A 450 15.72 17.57 -40.01
CA GLU A 450 16.31 18.60 -40.87
C GLU A 450 17.50 18.07 -41.68
N GLU A 451 18.39 17.28 -41.07
CA GLU A 451 19.54 16.69 -41.76
C GLU A 451 19.10 15.79 -42.91
N LYS A 452 18.05 14.99 -42.69
CA LYS A 452 17.56 14.02 -43.67
C LYS A 452 16.45 14.58 -44.56
N ASN A 453 16.01 15.82 -44.34
CA ASN A 453 14.89 16.46 -45.02
C ASN A 453 13.63 15.57 -45.03
N LEU A 454 13.26 15.06 -43.85
CA LEU A 454 12.12 14.16 -43.66
C LEU A 454 10.81 14.93 -43.46
N ASP A 455 9.72 14.33 -43.89
CA ASP A 455 8.36 14.79 -43.60
C ASP A 455 7.77 13.95 -42.46
N VAL A 456 7.68 14.55 -41.27
CA VAL A 456 7.22 13.85 -40.06
C VAL A 456 5.75 13.45 -40.15
N SER A 457 4.93 14.22 -40.89
CA SER A 457 3.48 13.99 -40.95
C SER A 457 3.08 12.62 -41.54
N ASN A 458 3.99 11.98 -42.28
CA ASN A 458 3.81 10.67 -42.91
C ASN A 458 4.50 9.52 -42.15
N MET A 459 5.12 9.79 -41.00
CA MET A 459 5.87 8.81 -40.20
C MET A 459 4.97 8.14 -39.16
N ALA A 460 5.37 6.94 -38.71
CA ALA A 460 4.83 6.31 -37.51
C ALA A 460 5.67 6.67 -36.27
N VAL A 461 5.11 6.48 -35.06
CA VAL A 461 5.86 6.70 -33.81
C VAL A 461 7.11 5.82 -33.74
N THR A 462 7.06 4.61 -34.30
CA THR A 462 8.22 3.73 -34.42
C THR A 462 9.36 4.33 -35.22
N ASP A 463 9.04 5.13 -36.24
CA ASP A 463 10.05 5.79 -37.06
C ASP A 463 10.67 6.96 -36.30
N LEU A 464 9.87 7.72 -35.54
CA LEU A 464 10.35 8.78 -34.65
C LEU A 464 11.26 8.24 -33.54
N GLU A 465 10.86 7.14 -32.89
CA GLU A 465 11.68 6.46 -31.89
C GLU A 465 13.00 5.96 -32.53
N SER A 466 12.93 5.41 -33.75
CA SER A 466 14.10 4.94 -34.48
C SER A 466 15.04 6.09 -34.86
N LEU A 467 14.51 7.25 -35.28
CA LEU A 467 15.30 8.45 -35.55
C LEU A 467 16.06 8.91 -34.31
N TYR A 468 15.38 8.96 -33.16
CA TYR A 468 16.01 9.33 -31.90
C TYR A 468 17.14 8.35 -31.53
N VAL A 469 16.88 7.04 -31.59
CA VAL A 469 17.87 6.00 -31.26
C VAL A 469 19.08 6.06 -32.21
N GLU A 470 18.83 6.20 -33.51
CA GLU A 470 19.87 6.31 -34.52
C GLU A 470 20.72 7.57 -34.30
N PHE A 471 20.09 8.73 -34.09
CA PHE A 471 20.82 9.98 -33.86
C PHE A 471 21.65 9.92 -32.58
N ASN A 472 21.10 9.36 -31.50
CA ASN A 472 21.83 9.19 -30.25
C ASN A 472 23.03 8.25 -30.39
N LYS A 473 22.90 7.16 -31.16
CA LYS A 473 24.04 6.28 -31.48
C LYS A 473 25.11 7.02 -32.28
N ARG A 474 24.71 7.84 -33.25
CA ARG A 474 25.65 8.66 -34.04
C ARG A 474 26.39 9.69 -33.18
N ILE A 475 25.80 10.21 -32.10
CA ILE A 475 26.52 11.08 -31.14
C ILE A 475 27.69 10.34 -30.46
N GLU A 476 27.55 9.03 -30.20
CA GLU A 476 28.64 8.24 -29.63
C GLU A 476 29.84 8.13 -30.59
N GLU A 477 29.56 8.10 -31.90
CA GLU A 477 30.56 8.03 -32.96
C GLU A 477 31.11 9.42 -33.37
N MET A 478 30.27 10.46 -33.30
CA MET A 478 30.54 11.85 -33.69
C MET A 478 30.04 12.82 -32.61
N PRO A 479 30.84 13.08 -31.55
CA PRO A 479 30.44 13.90 -30.42
C PRO A 479 29.97 15.32 -30.78
N GLU A 480 30.43 15.88 -31.89
CA GLU A 480 30.02 17.19 -32.44
C GLU A 480 28.52 17.26 -32.78
N LEU A 481 27.86 16.12 -33.04
CA LEU A 481 26.41 16.07 -33.27
C LEU A 481 25.61 16.44 -32.02
N LYS A 482 26.23 16.35 -30.83
CA LYS A 482 25.62 16.81 -29.58
C LYS A 482 25.34 18.30 -29.58
N ASP A 483 26.23 19.09 -30.20
CA ASP A 483 26.04 20.55 -30.29
C ASP A 483 24.94 20.89 -31.29
N LYS A 484 24.81 20.15 -32.39
CA LYS A 484 23.67 20.29 -33.31
C LYS A 484 22.32 20.02 -32.62
N ALA A 485 22.22 18.95 -31.83
CA ALA A 485 21.00 18.64 -31.08
C ALA A 485 20.67 19.72 -30.04
N ARG A 486 21.69 20.25 -29.35
CA ARG A 486 21.54 21.37 -28.40
C ARG A 486 21.09 22.64 -29.09
N GLU A 487 21.68 22.99 -30.22
CA GLU A 487 21.28 24.15 -31.03
C GLU A 487 19.84 24.02 -31.53
N ALA A 488 19.45 22.84 -32.03
CA ALA A 488 18.09 22.57 -32.47
C ALA A 488 17.08 22.70 -31.32
N PHE A 489 17.39 22.17 -30.12
CA PHE A 489 16.54 22.35 -28.95
C PHE A 489 16.46 23.82 -28.50
N ALA A 490 17.57 24.55 -28.52
CA ALA A 490 17.58 25.98 -28.19
C ALA A 490 16.76 26.81 -29.20
N ARG A 491 16.73 26.42 -30.49
CA ARG A 491 15.83 27.03 -31.48
C ARG A 491 14.36 26.74 -31.15
N LEU A 492 14.04 25.52 -30.74
CA LEU A 492 12.70 25.13 -30.33
C LEU A 492 12.21 25.97 -29.13
N GLU A 493 13.03 26.13 -28.09
CA GLU A 493 12.75 26.98 -26.92
C GLU A 493 12.51 28.44 -27.34
N LYS A 494 13.32 28.97 -28.27
CA LYS A 494 13.17 30.34 -28.80
C LYS A 494 11.97 30.53 -29.73
N GLY A 495 11.21 29.48 -30.03
CA GLY A 495 10.01 29.56 -30.85
C GLY A 495 10.28 29.63 -32.36
N ASP A 496 11.41 29.11 -32.82
CA ASP A 496 11.71 28.99 -34.25
C ASP A 496 10.60 28.22 -34.99
N GLU A 497 10.11 28.78 -36.11
CA GLU A 497 8.95 28.24 -36.83
C GLU A 497 9.20 26.83 -37.38
N SER A 498 10.41 26.57 -37.90
CA SER A 498 10.78 25.27 -38.46
C SER A 498 10.83 24.19 -37.37
N ALA A 499 11.56 24.48 -36.29
CA ALA A 499 11.67 23.56 -35.16
C ALA A 499 10.31 23.30 -34.49
N ARG A 500 9.49 24.35 -34.28
CA ARG A 500 8.14 24.22 -33.70
C ARG A 500 7.19 23.46 -34.61
N LYS A 501 7.33 23.57 -35.95
CA LYS A 501 6.55 22.77 -36.89
C LYS A 501 6.87 21.28 -36.74
N ILE A 502 8.14 20.90 -36.78
CA ILE A 502 8.58 19.50 -36.62
C ILE A 502 8.10 18.93 -35.28
N TRP A 503 8.27 19.68 -34.19
CA TRP A 503 7.79 19.28 -32.86
C TRP A 503 6.28 19.04 -32.81
N LYS A 504 5.47 19.94 -33.39
CA LYS A 504 4.01 19.75 -33.49
C LYS A 504 3.61 18.53 -34.31
N GLU A 505 4.33 18.26 -35.40
CA GLU A 505 4.11 17.06 -36.21
C GLU A 505 4.43 15.78 -35.41
N CYS A 506 5.50 15.79 -34.60
CA CYS A 506 5.80 14.68 -33.68
C CYS A 506 4.69 14.45 -32.66
N ILE A 507 4.10 15.51 -32.10
CA ILE A 507 2.94 15.41 -31.21
C ILE A 507 1.76 14.78 -31.95
N GLY A 508 1.40 15.30 -33.12
CA GLY A 508 0.27 14.79 -33.90
C GLY A 508 0.39 13.31 -34.27
N VAL A 509 1.58 12.87 -34.69
CA VAL A 509 1.85 11.45 -34.98
C VAL A 509 1.72 10.58 -33.74
N SER A 510 2.22 11.05 -32.59
CA SER A 510 2.17 10.30 -31.33
C SER A 510 0.76 10.19 -30.77
N MET A 511 0.01 11.30 -30.77
CA MET A 511 -1.36 11.34 -30.27
C MET A 511 -2.28 10.44 -31.09
N LYS A 512 -2.12 10.39 -32.41
CA LYS A 512 -2.91 9.47 -33.26
C LYS A 512 -2.78 8.01 -32.81
N GLU A 513 -1.57 7.54 -32.46
CA GLU A 513 -1.36 6.19 -31.95
C GLU A 513 -1.95 6.01 -30.55
N PHE A 514 -1.79 7.00 -29.68
CA PHE A 514 -2.29 6.95 -28.30
C PHE A 514 -3.84 6.95 -28.27
N ASP A 515 -4.49 7.75 -29.10
CA ASP A 515 -5.95 7.82 -29.23
C ASP A 515 -6.56 6.48 -29.63
N GLU A 516 -5.92 5.74 -30.54
CA GLU A 516 -6.35 4.40 -30.92
C GLU A 516 -6.30 3.41 -29.73
N ILE A 517 -5.29 3.56 -28.86
CA ILE A 517 -5.15 2.75 -27.64
C ILE A 517 -6.21 3.17 -26.62
N TYR A 518 -6.38 4.47 -26.36
CA TYR A 518 -7.36 4.99 -25.42
C TYR A 518 -8.79 4.64 -25.81
N MET A 519 -9.13 4.73 -27.10
CA MET A 519 -10.43 4.29 -27.61
C MET A 519 -10.69 2.82 -27.31
N LYS A 520 -9.71 1.93 -27.52
CA LYS A 520 -9.84 0.50 -27.18
C LYS A 520 -9.96 0.26 -25.69
N LEU A 521 -9.28 1.06 -24.88
CA LEU A 521 -9.40 1.01 -23.43
C LEU A 521 -10.66 1.72 -22.93
N GLY A 522 -11.42 2.43 -23.78
CA GLY A 522 -12.56 3.25 -23.34
C GLY A 522 -12.14 4.34 -22.36
N VAL A 523 -11.02 5.02 -22.61
CA VAL A 523 -10.45 6.08 -21.78
C VAL A 523 -10.59 7.41 -22.52
N GLU A 524 -11.01 8.44 -21.79
CA GLU A 524 -11.12 9.82 -22.27
C GLU A 524 -10.45 10.75 -21.26
N PHE A 525 -9.97 11.91 -21.73
CA PHE A 525 -9.33 12.92 -20.90
C PHE A 525 -10.01 14.28 -21.05
N ASP A 526 -10.22 14.98 -19.93
CA ASP A 526 -10.68 16.35 -19.86
C ASP A 526 -9.57 17.32 -20.31
N HIS A 527 -8.32 16.99 -19.97
CA HIS A 527 -7.13 17.74 -20.35
C HIS A 527 -5.98 16.84 -20.82
N GLU A 528 -5.19 17.36 -21.75
CA GLU A 528 -3.97 16.74 -22.26
C GLU A 528 -2.79 17.70 -22.09
N ASN A 529 -2.57 18.14 -20.84
CA ASN A 529 -1.60 19.19 -20.57
C ASN A 529 -0.17 18.66 -20.53
N GLY A 530 0.55 18.76 -21.64
CA GLY A 530 1.96 18.42 -21.71
C GLY A 530 2.89 19.35 -20.92
N GLU A 531 4.10 18.86 -20.63
CA GLU A 531 5.18 19.62 -19.98
C GLU A 531 5.47 20.98 -20.66
N SER A 532 5.27 21.07 -21.98
CA SER A 532 5.55 22.27 -22.78
C SER A 532 4.70 23.49 -22.39
N ILE A 533 3.50 23.28 -21.82
CA ILE A 533 2.60 24.36 -21.41
C ILE A 533 3.21 25.18 -20.26
N TYR A 534 4.02 24.54 -19.43
CA TYR A 534 4.58 25.13 -18.22
C TYR A 534 5.94 25.82 -18.45
N GLU A 535 6.47 25.76 -19.68
CA GLU A 535 7.79 26.29 -20.07
C GLU A 535 7.99 27.74 -19.60
N LYS A 536 7.01 28.60 -19.88
CA LYS A 536 7.09 30.04 -19.60
C LYS A 536 6.94 30.39 -18.12
N ALA A 537 6.40 29.49 -17.31
CA ALA A 537 6.18 29.72 -15.88
C ALA A 537 7.42 29.42 -15.04
N MET A 538 8.27 28.48 -15.48
CA MET A 538 9.43 28.01 -14.72
C MET A 538 10.36 29.11 -14.17
N PRO A 539 10.74 30.17 -14.95
CA PRO A 539 11.59 31.23 -14.41
C PRO A 539 10.97 31.97 -13.22
N GLY A 540 9.64 32.16 -13.23
CA GLY A 540 8.92 32.78 -12.12
C GLY A 540 8.96 31.94 -10.85
N ILE A 541 8.78 30.62 -10.99
CA ILE A 541 8.85 29.67 -9.86
C ILE A 541 10.24 29.67 -9.21
N ILE A 542 11.30 29.71 -10.03
CA ILE A 542 12.68 29.78 -9.52
C ILE A 542 12.89 31.05 -8.72
N GLN A 543 12.44 32.19 -9.23
CA GLN A 543 12.56 33.48 -8.54
C GLN A 543 11.77 33.49 -7.23
N GLU A 544 10.54 33.00 -7.24
CA GLU A 544 9.70 32.90 -6.05
C GLU A 544 10.35 32.02 -4.96
N ALA A 545 10.93 30.89 -5.34
CA ALA A 545 11.62 30.01 -4.40
C ALA A 545 12.86 30.65 -3.77
N MET A 546 13.59 31.49 -4.51
CA MET A 546 14.70 32.28 -3.98
C MET A 546 14.21 33.38 -3.04
N ASP A 547 13.17 34.12 -3.44
CA ASP A 547 12.62 35.24 -2.68
C ASP A 547 11.99 34.77 -1.35
N ALA A 548 11.38 33.58 -1.34
CA ALA A 548 10.84 32.94 -0.14
C ALA A 548 11.91 32.34 0.78
N GLY A 549 13.18 32.31 0.36
CA GLY A 549 14.28 31.69 1.11
C GLY A 549 14.21 30.16 1.18
N VAL A 550 13.37 29.54 0.34
CA VAL A 550 13.20 28.08 0.25
C VAL A 550 14.31 27.45 -0.61
N ALA A 551 14.79 28.18 -1.62
CA ALA A 551 15.89 27.76 -2.47
C ALA A 551 17.20 28.47 -2.10
N GLU A 552 18.30 27.73 -2.12
CA GLU A 552 19.65 28.22 -1.84
C GLU A 552 20.70 27.61 -2.78
N GLN A 553 21.90 28.22 -2.83
CA GLN A 553 22.99 27.68 -3.62
C GLN A 553 23.57 26.42 -2.97
N GLY A 554 23.49 25.31 -3.68
CA GLY A 554 24.14 24.06 -3.35
C GLY A 554 25.61 24.03 -3.79
N GLU A 555 26.27 22.91 -3.51
CA GLU A 555 27.65 22.67 -3.93
C GLU A 555 27.77 22.73 -5.46
N ARG A 556 28.82 23.41 -5.95
CA ARG A 556 29.09 23.62 -7.39
C ARG A 556 28.13 24.57 -8.13
N GLY A 557 27.37 25.40 -7.41
CA GLY A 557 26.59 26.51 -7.99
C GLY A 557 25.24 26.12 -8.58
N ALA A 558 24.75 24.91 -8.31
CA ALA A 558 23.36 24.54 -8.56
C ALA A 558 22.44 25.18 -7.52
N LEU A 559 21.19 25.47 -7.88
CA LEU A 559 20.17 25.94 -6.94
C LEU A 559 19.36 24.75 -6.43
N ILE A 560 19.23 24.61 -5.12
CA ILE A 560 18.59 23.46 -4.46
C ILE A 560 17.53 23.91 -3.45
N VAL A 561 16.53 23.07 -3.22
CA VAL A 561 15.59 23.18 -2.10
C VAL A 561 16.02 22.20 -1.02
N LYS A 562 16.25 22.69 0.20
CA LYS A 562 16.55 21.86 1.37
C LYS A 562 15.28 21.61 2.18
N PHE A 563 15.19 20.41 2.74
CA PHE A 563 14.09 20.00 3.59
C PHE A 563 14.60 19.85 5.03
N GLU A 564 13.82 20.34 6.00
CA GLU A 564 14.21 20.26 7.42
C GLU A 564 14.18 18.82 7.94
N LYS A 565 15.15 18.48 8.80
CA LYS A 565 15.23 17.19 9.48
C LYS A 565 14.32 17.20 10.72
N ASN A 566 13.00 17.18 10.53
CA ASN A 566 12.03 17.29 11.63
C ASN A 566 11.54 15.93 12.16
N GLY A 567 12.46 15.05 12.56
CA GLY A 567 12.16 13.78 13.25
C GLY A 567 11.39 12.72 12.43
N LYS A 568 10.77 13.12 11.31
CA LYS A 568 10.27 12.28 10.23
C LYS A 568 11.37 12.17 9.18
N GLU A 569 11.57 10.96 8.70
CA GLU A 569 12.47 10.52 7.61
C GLU A 569 13.16 11.66 6.82
N TYR A 570 14.51 11.66 6.80
CA TYR A 570 15.30 12.67 6.08
C TYR A 570 14.98 12.68 4.58
N LEU A 571 14.51 13.82 4.07
CA LEU A 571 14.37 14.07 2.64
C LEU A 571 15.65 14.72 2.10
N PRO A 572 16.38 14.09 1.16
CA PRO A 572 17.54 14.71 0.54
C PRO A 572 17.14 15.98 -0.22
N PRO A 573 18.05 16.96 -0.39
CA PRO A 573 17.77 18.17 -1.16
C PRO A 573 17.36 17.86 -2.59
N ALA A 574 16.44 18.66 -3.13
CA ALA A 574 16.00 18.57 -4.52
C ALA A 574 16.66 19.68 -5.36
N MET A 575 17.09 19.33 -6.58
CA MET A 575 17.73 20.30 -7.48
C MET A 575 16.67 21.08 -8.26
N LEU A 576 16.61 22.39 -8.04
CA LEU A 576 15.72 23.33 -8.72
C LEU A 576 16.36 23.86 -10.03
N LEU A 577 17.67 24.14 -10.01
CA LEU A 577 18.37 24.63 -11.19
C LEU A 577 19.78 24.03 -11.25
N LYS A 578 20.18 23.57 -12.44
CA LYS A 578 21.57 23.15 -12.65
C LYS A 578 22.51 24.35 -12.66
N SER A 579 23.81 24.11 -12.45
CA SER A 579 24.84 25.15 -12.49
C SER A 579 24.99 25.82 -13.86
N ASP A 580 24.53 25.18 -14.94
CA ASP A 580 24.50 25.72 -16.30
C ASP A 580 23.23 26.53 -16.62
N GLY A 581 22.33 26.71 -15.64
CA GLY A 581 21.07 27.43 -15.81
C GLY A 581 19.91 26.60 -16.38
N THR A 582 20.12 25.30 -16.65
CA THR A 582 19.07 24.43 -17.18
C THR A 582 18.09 24.00 -16.08
N THR A 583 16.79 24.04 -16.36
CA THR A 583 15.73 23.59 -15.44
C THR A 583 15.68 22.07 -15.30
N THR A 584 15.15 21.59 -14.17
CA THR A 584 15.00 20.17 -13.85
C THR A 584 13.53 19.74 -13.93
N TYR A 585 13.26 18.42 -13.87
CA TYR A 585 11.89 17.91 -13.73
C TYR A 585 11.21 18.43 -12.47
N PHE A 586 11.96 18.58 -11.37
CA PHE A 586 11.47 19.16 -10.13
C PHE A 586 10.87 20.56 -10.34
N THR A 587 11.53 21.42 -11.11
CA THR A 587 11.03 22.76 -11.43
C THR A 587 9.81 22.74 -12.33
N ARG A 588 9.74 21.77 -13.26
CA ARG A 588 8.57 21.58 -14.12
C ARG A 588 7.35 21.18 -13.28
N ASP A 589 7.49 20.21 -12.39
CA ASP A 589 6.38 19.77 -11.54
C ASP A 589 5.91 20.84 -10.56
N LEU A 590 6.83 21.68 -10.04
CA LEU A 590 6.43 22.87 -9.29
C LEU A 590 5.61 23.83 -10.17
N ALA A 591 6.05 24.11 -11.40
CA ALA A 591 5.29 24.95 -12.33
C ALA A 591 3.91 24.35 -12.67
N THR A 592 3.84 23.02 -12.86
CA THR A 592 2.59 22.28 -13.07
C THR A 592 1.64 22.45 -11.89
N ILE A 593 2.13 22.25 -10.66
CA ILE A 593 1.29 22.38 -9.46
C ILE A 593 0.85 23.81 -9.24
N ARG A 594 1.73 24.80 -9.44
CA ARG A 594 1.33 26.23 -9.32
C ARG A 594 0.19 26.55 -10.28
N LYS A 595 0.32 26.14 -11.55
CA LYS A 595 -0.73 26.31 -12.56
C LYS A 595 -2.04 25.63 -12.15
N ARG A 596 -1.98 24.40 -11.61
CA ARG A 596 -3.16 23.68 -11.12
C ARG A 596 -3.86 24.38 -9.95
N LEU A 597 -3.11 25.04 -9.06
CA LEU A 597 -3.66 25.78 -7.92
C LEU A 597 -4.29 27.12 -8.34
N ASP A 598 -3.79 27.72 -9.43
CA ASP A 598 -4.22 29.01 -9.95
C ASP A 598 -5.37 28.91 -10.97
N ASP A 599 -5.44 27.80 -11.72
CA ASP A 599 -6.46 27.59 -12.73
C ASP A 599 -7.78 27.10 -12.12
N ALA A 600 -8.89 27.79 -12.40
CA ALA A 600 -10.18 27.47 -11.82
C ALA A 600 -10.72 26.07 -12.23
N ASP A 601 -10.34 25.59 -13.42
CA ASP A 601 -10.79 24.29 -13.95
C ASP A 601 -9.94 23.14 -13.38
N LEU A 602 -8.69 23.41 -12.99
CA LEU A 602 -7.77 22.41 -12.43
C LEU A 602 -7.70 22.45 -10.89
N LYS A 603 -8.19 23.52 -10.27
CA LYS A 603 -8.12 23.72 -8.83
C LYS A 603 -8.96 22.68 -8.09
N SER A 604 -8.28 21.90 -7.25
CA SER A 604 -8.86 20.74 -6.56
C SER A 604 -8.52 20.70 -5.07
N ASP A 605 -9.36 20.03 -4.28
CA ASP A 605 -9.09 19.73 -2.88
C ASP A 605 -8.07 18.59 -2.74
N LEU A 606 -8.07 17.67 -3.71
CA LEU A 606 -7.20 16.50 -3.77
C LEU A 606 -6.60 16.35 -5.18
N TYR A 607 -5.28 16.21 -5.25
CA TYR A 607 -4.56 15.86 -6.47
C TYR A 607 -3.97 14.46 -6.35
N VAL A 608 -4.35 13.58 -7.27
CA VAL A 608 -3.90 12.19 -7.33
C VAL A 608 -2.97 12.03 -8.52
N TYR A 609 -1.72 11.66 -8.26
CA TYR A 609 -0.67 11.41 -9.24
C TYR A 609 -0.47 9.90 -9.34
N GLU A 610 -1.02 9.28 -10.38
CA GLU A 610 -0.77 7.88 -10.68
C GLU A 610 0.52 7.80 -11.51
N VAL A 611 1.63 7.43 -10.85
CA VAL A 611 2.95 7.37 -11.49
C VAL A 611 3.76 6.23 -10.89
N GLY A 612 4.63 5.60 -11.68
CA GLY A 612 5.46 4.48 -11.24
C GLY A 612 6.28 4.75 -9.97
N SER A 613 6.42 3.72 -9.15
CA SER A 613 7.07 3.75 -7.82
C SER A 613 8.52 4.23 -7.83
N GLU A 614 9.23 4.15 -8.96
CA GLU A 614 10.55 4.77 -9.11
C GLU A 614 10.59 6.29 -8.86
N GLN A 615 9.44 6.98 -8.96
CA GLN A 615 9.34 8.44 -8.75
C GLN A 615 8.92 8.83 -7.34
N THR A 616 8.81 7.87 -6.40
CA THR A 616 8.31 8.13 -5.04
C THR A 616 9.10 9.21 -4.31
N LEU A 617 10.44 9.17 -4.37
CA LEU A 617 11.27 10.19 -3.73
C LEU A 617 11.03 11.57 -4.34
N HIS A 618 10.91 11.64 -5.66
CA HIS A 618 10.70 12.87 -6.40
C HIS A 618 9.38 13.54 -6.00
N PHE A 619 8.25 12.82 -6.04
CA PHE A 619 6.96 13.38 -5.64
C PHE A 619 6.90 13.79 -4.17
N ARG A 620 7.58 13.04 -3.27
CA ARG A 620 7.72 13.45 -1.88
C ARG A 620 8.43 14.79 -1.74
N GLN A 621 9.53 14.99 -2.49
CA GLN A 621 10.25 16.26 -2.51
C GLN A 621 9.40 17.39 -3.10
N VAL A 622 8.69 17.12 -4.20
CA VAL A 622 7.82 18.10 -4.86
C VAL A 622 6.72 18.57 -3.91
N PHE A 623 5.96 17.64 -3.31
CA PHE A 623 4.85 18.01 -2.42
C PHE A 623 5.32 18.75 -1.17
N GLU A 624 6.50 18.41 -0.64
CA GLU A 624 7.05 19.15 0.48
C GLU A 624 7.47 20.57 0.08
N ALA A 625 8.13 20.73 -1.07
CA ALA A 625 8.52 22.04 -1.57
C ALA A 625 7.30 22.92 -1.87
N VAL A 626 6.23 22.35 -2.43
CA VAL A 626 4.95 23.04 -2.65
C VAL A 626 4.39 23.63 -1.34
N ARG A 627 4.42 22.87 -0.24
CA ARG A 627 3.93 23.34 1.07
C ARG A 627 4.83 24.39 1.72
N LEU A 628 6.13 24.36 1.42
CA LEU A 628 7.09 25.38 1.86
C LEU A 628 6.92 26.68 1.07
N LEU A 629 6.64 26.58 -0.24
CA LEU A 629 6.52 27.73 -1.14
C LEU A 629 5.18 28.44 -1.01
N TRP A 630 4.07 27.71 -0.90
CA TRP A 630 2.73 28.27 -1.08
C TRP A 630 1.78 27.97 0.07
N GLU A 631 1.25 29.03 0.69
CA GLU A 631 0.32 28.94 1.81
C GLU A 631 -1.02 28.30 1.39
N ASP A 632 -1.51 28.61 0.19
CA ASP A 632 -2.77 28.08 -0.34
C ASP A 632 -2.70 26.58 -0.68
N ALA A 633 -1.49 26.01 -0.79
CA ALA A 633 -1.28 24.59 -0.98
C ALA A 633 -1.31 23.77 0.32
N LYS A 634 -1.23 24.40 1.50
CA LYS A 634 -1.19 23.69 2.80
C LYS A 634 -2.51 22.99 3.16
N ALA A 635 -3.63 23.49 2.65
CA ALA A 635 -4.96 22.92 2.85
C ALA A 635 -5.33 21.87 1.79
N VAL A 636 -4.48 21.68 0.78
CA VAL A 636 -4.69 20.78 -0.35
C VAL A 636 -3.99 19.44 -0.08
N GLU A 637 -4.66 18.35 -0.46
CA GLU A 637 -4.08 17.01 -0.38
C GLU A 637 -3.39 16.65 -1.71
N PHE A 638 -2.14 16.23 -1.65
CA PHE A 638 -1.39 15.71 -2.79
C PHE A 638 -1.02 14.25 -2.51
N LYS A 639 -1.46 13.35 -3.38
CA LYS A 639 -1.22 11.91 -3.25
C LYS A 639 -0.48 11.37 -4.46
N HIS A 640 0.66 10.74 -4.23
CA HIS A 640 1.30 9.85 -5.20
C HIS A 640 0.76 8.44 -5.00
N VAL A 641 0.07 7.90 -6.02
CA VAL A 641 -0.30 6.49 -6.12
C VAL A 641 0.80 5.81 -6.92
N ALA A 642 1.68 5.12 -6.20
CA ALA A 642 2.98 4.69 -6.69
C ALA A 642 2.93 3.26 -7.24
N HIS A 643 2.57 3.07 -8.52
CA HIS A 643 2.42 1.70 -9.03
C HIS A 643 3.74 0.90 -9.07
N GLY A 644 3.67 -0.39 -8.76
CA GLY A 644 4.83 -1.29 -8.75
C GLY A 644 5.37 -1.58 -10.15
N ARG A 645 6.26 -2.57 -10.27
CA ARG A 645 6.81 -3.03 -11.55
C ARG A 645 6.09 -4.26 -12.07
N MET A 646 5.85 -4.29 -13.37
CA MET A 646 5.35 -5.48 -14.07
C MET A 646 6.48 -6.14 -14.85
N THR A 647 6.67 -7.45 -14.64
CA THR A 647 7.61 -8.29 -15.40
C THR A 647 6.86 -9.31 -16.25
N PHE A 648 7.58 -9.94 -17.19
CA PHE A 648 7.07 -11.09 -17.94
C PHE A 648 8.11 -12.21 -17.93
N GLY A 649 7.77 -13.37 -17.35
CA GLY A 649 8.71 -14.49 -17.19
C GLY A 649 9.89 -14.16 -16.27
N GLY A 650 9.70 -13.25 -15.32
CA GLY A 650 10.74 -12.77 -14.41
C GLY A 650 11.74 -11.78 -15.02
N GLU A 651 11.65 -11.48 -16.32
CA GLU A 651 12.45 -10.44 -16.94
C GLU A 651 11.69 -9.10 -16.96
N LYS A 652 12.44 -8.01 -16.78
CA LYS A 652 11.93 -6.67 -17.06
C LYS A 652 11.62 -6.62 -18.55
N MET A 653 10.39 -6.26 -18.92
CA MET A 653 10.06 -6.00 -20.32
C MET A 653 10.97 -4.88 -20.82
N SER A 654 11.93 -5.25 -21.66
CA SER A 654 12.93 -4.32 -22.20
C SER A 654 13.09 -4.58 -23.69
N THR A 655 12.99 -3.51 -24.45
CA THR A 655 13.18 -3.43 -25.90
C THR A 655 14.52 -3.97 -26.40
N ARG A 656 15.47 -4.29 -25.52
CA ARG A 656 16.86 -4.62 -25.87
C ARG A 656 17.15 -6.12 -26.06
N LYS A 657 16.25 -7.03 -25.67
CA LYS A 657 16.49 -8.50 -25.77
C LYS A 657 15.51 -9.29 -26.65
N GLY A 658 14.55 -8.63 -27.30
CA GLY A 658 13.59 -9.31 -28.20
C GLY A 658 12.51 -10.13 -27.50
N THR A 659 12.41 -10.07 -26.16
CA THR A 659 11.35 -10.68 -25.32
C THR A 659 10.10 -9.80 -25.20
N ASN A 660 9.97 -8.75 -26.00
CA ASN A 660 8.86 -7.81 -25.94
C ASN A 660 7.54 -8.44 -26.41
N ILE A 661 6.59 -8.60 -25.49
CA ILE A 661 5.17 -8.51 -25.86
C ILE A 661 4.90 -7.02 -26.12
N LYS A 662 4.53 -6.65 -27.34
CA LYS A 662 4.06 -5.28 -27.60
C LYS A 662 2.74 -5.07 -26.86
N LEU A 663 2.44 -3.85 -26.44
CA LEU A 663 1.14 -3.58 -25.81
C LEU A 663 -0.03 -3.96 -26.73
N GLU A 664 0.12 -3.70 -28.04
CA GLU A 664 -0.83 -4.17 -29.05
C GLU A 664 -0.98 -5.70 -29.02
N ASP A 665 0.10 -6.45 -28.81
CA ASP A 665 0.05 -7.91 -28.68
C ASP A 665 -0.68 -8.35 -27.41
N LEU A 666 -0.60 -7.58 -26.32
CA LEU A 666 -1.33 -7.88 -25.08
C LEU A 666 -2.84 -7.74 -25.33
N ILE A 667 -3.28 -6.60 -25.86
CA ILE A 667 -4.70 -6.34 -26.10
C ILE A 667 -5.27 -7.30 -27.17
N PHE A 668 -4.53 -7.50 -28.27
CA PHE A 668 -4.94 -8.36 -29.38
C PHE A 668 -4.96 -9.85 -28.99
N ARG A 669 -3.90 -10.37 -28.34
CA ARG A 669 -3.87 -11.78 -27.91
C ARG A 669 -4.92 -12.09 -26.85
N ALA A 670 -5.28 -11.12 -26.01
CA ALA A 670 -6.36 -11.31 -25.05
C ALA A 670 -7.70 -11.58 -25.76
N GLY A 671 -7.98 -10.84 -26.85
CA GLY A 671 -9.13 -11.08 -27.72
C GLY A 671 -9.07 -12.44 -28.43
N GLU A 672 -7.94 -12.77 -29.08
CA GLU A 672 -7.76 -14.06 -29.77
C GLU A 672 -7.90 -15.27 -28.84
N GLU A 673 -7.32 -15.21 -27.64
CA GLU A 673 -7.39 -16.31 -26.68
C GLU A 673 -8.82 -16.44 -26.11
N ALA A 674 -9.51 -15.32 -25.85
CA ALA A 674 -10.92 -15.34 -25.48
C ALA A 674 -11.81 -15.92 -26.61
N GLN A 675 -11.52 -15.62 -27.88
CA GLN A 675 -12.21 -16.23 -29.03
C GLN A 675 -11.95 -17.74 -29.10
N ARG A 676 -10.71 -18.20 -28.86
CA ARG A 676 -10.36 -19.62 -28.87
C ARG A 676 -11.12 -20.41 -27.81
N MET A 677 -11.39 -19.78 -26.66
CA MET A 677 -12.19 -20.36 -25.59
C MET A 677 -13.70 -20.35 -25.88
N ALA A 678 -14.18 -19.43 -26.74
CA ALA A 678 -15.57 -19.35 -27.15
C ALA A 678 -15.92 -20.45 -28.19
N LYS A 679 -16.97 -21.23 -27.92
CA LYS A 679 -17.39 -22.33 -28.82
C LYS A 679 -18.15 -21.87 -30.07
N GLU A 680 -18.61 -20.61 -30.11
CA GLU A 680 -19.45 -20.08 -31.19
C GLU A 680 -18.67 -19.17 -32.15
N LYS A 681 -18.75 -19.47 -33.46
CA LYS A 681 -18.26 -18.60 -34.52
C LYS A 681 -19.24 -17.44 -34.71
N ASN A 682 -19.03 -16.31 -34.02
CA ASN A 682 -19.57 -14.94 -34.27
C ASN A 682 -19.52 -14.08 -32.96
N MET A 683 -18.42 -14.14 -32.19
CA MET A 683 -18.29 -13.50 -30.88
C MET A 683 -17.14 -12.48 -30.80
N GLU A 684 -16.63 -11.98 -31.92
CA GLU A 684 -15.43 -11.11 -31.97
C GLU A 684 -15.49 -9.93 -31.00
N GLU A 685 -16.53 -9.09 -31.07
CA GLU A 685 -16.73 -7.96 -30.15
C GLU A 685 -16.85 -8.41 -28.67
N THR A 686 -17.47 -9.58 -28.43
CA THR A 686 -17.62 -10.12 -27.09
C THR A 686 -16.28 -10.60 -26.53
N SER A 687 -15.47 -11.24 -27.36
CA SER A 687 -14.15 -11.73 -26.99
C SER A 687 -13.16 -10.59 -26.75
N ASP A 688 -13.24 -9.50 -27.50
CA ASP A 688 -12.43 -8.30 -27.25
C ASP A 688 -12.76 -7.68 -25.88
N LYS A 689 -14.05 -7.58 -25.53
CA LYS A 689 -14.49 -7.11 -24.21
C LYS A 689 -14.02 -8.01 -23.07
N ILE A 690 -14.04 -9.33 -23.27
CA ILE A 690 -13.52 -10.29 -22.29
C ILE A 690 -12.00 -10.16 -22.15
N GLY A 691 -11.28 -10.05 -23.26
CA GLY A 691 -9.83 -9.91 -23.28
C GLY A 691 -9.35 -8.62 -22.61
N ILE A 692 -9.93 -7.47 -22.97
CA ILE A 692 -9.62 -6.18 -22.35
C ILE A 692 -10.01 -6.20 -20.87
N GLY A 693 -11.19 -6.75 -20.53
CA GLY A 693 -11.64 -6.92 -19.15
C GLY A 693 -10.68 -7.77 -18.32
N ALA A 694 -10.12 -8.84 -18.89
CA ALA A 694 -9.11 -9.67 -18.24
C ALA A 694 -7.81 -8.92 -17.95
N VAL A 695 -7.31 -8.13 -18.91
CA VAL A 695 -6.10 -7.31 -18.72
C VAL A 695 -6.32 -6.27 -17.64
N LYS A 696 -7.41 -5.50 -17.73
CA LYS A 696 -7.76 -4.47 -16.75
C LYS A 696 -7.96 -5.05 -15.36
N TYR A 697 -8.73 -6.13 -15.24
CA TYR A 697 -8.99 -6.74 -13.94
C TYR A 697 -7.72 -7.36 -13.34
N ASN A 698 -6.87 -7.98 -14.16
CA ASN A 698 -5.62 -8.53 -13.65
C ASN A 698 -4.71 -7.43 -13.10
N GLU A 699 -4.70 -6.24 -13.70
CA GLU A 699 -4.02 -5.08 -13.11
C GLU A 699 -4.70 -4.65 -11.79
N LEU A 700 -6.03 -4.45 -11.83
CA LEU A 700 -6.79 -3.86 -10.73
C LEU A 700 -7.06 -4.80 -9.55
N ARG A 701 -6.87 -6.12 -9.64
CA ARG A 701 -7.11 -7.04 -8.52
C ARG A 701 -6.01 -7.00 -7.44
N ARG A 702 -4.93 -6.24 -7.66
CA ARG A 702 -3.78 -6.11 -6.77
C ARG A 702 -3.65 -4.66 -6.31
N SER A 703 -3.03 -4.43 -5.15
CA SER A 703 -2.71 -3.07 -4.71
C SER A 703 -1.81 -2.39 -5.76
N PRO A 704 -2.03 -1.11 -6.11
CA PRO A 704 -1.24 -0.41 -7.12
C PRO A 704 0.27 -0.58 -6.94
N GLU A 705 0.76 -0.53 -5.70
CA GLU A 705 2.18 -0.59 -5.31
C GLU A 705 2.82 -1.97 -5.54
N SER A 706 2.05 -2.99 -5.88
CA SER A 706 2.54 -4.36 -5.99
C SER A 706 3.37 -4.57 -7.25
N ASP A 707 4.57 -5.13 -7.06
CA ASP A 707 5.35 -5.75 -8.14
C ASP A 707 4.70 -7.10 -8.51
N TYR A 708 4.61 -7.43 -9.80
CA TYR A 708 4.12 -8.74 -10.22
C TYR A 708 4.65 -9.18 -11.59
N ASP A 709 4.67 -10.51 -11.79
CA ASP A 709 4.97 -11.13 -13.07
C ASP A 709 3.66 -11.49 -13.79
N PHE A 710 3.46 -10.95 -14.99
CA PHE A 710 2.22 -11.14 -15.73
C PHE A 710 2.13 -12.55 -16.31
N LYS A 711 0.98 -13.21 -16.11
CA LYS A 711 0.68 -14.54 -16.66
C LYS A 711 -0.70 -14.56 -17.31
N TRP A 712 -0.74 -15.09 -18.54
CA TRP A 712 -1.95 -15.15 -19.35
C TRP A 712 -3.01 -16.05 -18.73
N GLU A 713 -2.60 -17.20 -18.23
CA GLU A 713 -3.49 -18.21 -17.66
C GLU A 713 -4.23 -17.65 -16.43
N GLU A 714 -3.56 -16.79 -15.65
CA GLU A 714 -4.16 -16.15 -14.48
C GLU A 714 -5.12 -15.00 -14.83
N ALA A 715 -4.83 -14.26 -15.90
CA ALA A 715 -5.64 -13.13 -16.34
C ALA A 715 -6.94 -13.60 -17.02
N LEU A 716 -6.85 -14.64 -17.85
CA LEU A 716 -7.96 -15.16 -18.68
C LEU A 716 -8.73 -16.31 -18.02
N SER A 717 -8.40 -16.68 -16.78
CA SER A 717 -9.09 -17.75 -16.06
C SER A 717 -10.59 -17.51 -15.95
N MET A 718 -11.41 -18.54 -16.22
CA MET A 718 -12.85 -18.54 -15.93
C MET A 718 -13.17 -18.97 -14.49
N GLU A 719 -12.14 -19.27 -13.71
CA GLU A 719 -12.23 -19.68 -12.30
C GLU A 719 -11.38 -18.74 -11.42
N GLY A 720 -11.81 -18.56 -10.17
CA GLY A 720 -11.09 -17.73 -9.19
C GLY A 720 -11.26 -16.22 -9.43
N ASN A 721 -10.36 -15.43 -8.85
CA ASN A 721 -10.47 -13.97 -8.83
C ASN A 721 -9.96 -13.34 -10.15
N SER A 722 -10.83 -13.32 -11.17
CA SER A 722 -10.53 -12.82 -12.52
C SER A 722 -11.69 -12.01 -13.13
N GLY A 723 -11.37 -11.19 -14.14
CA GLY A 723 -12.35 -10.40 -14.89
C GLY A 723 -13.37 -11.28 -15.63
N PRO A 724 -12.94 -12.30 -16.41
CA PRO A 724 -13.85 -13.21 -17.09
C PRO A 724 -14.79 -13.96 -16.14
N TYR A 725 -14.32 -14.35 -14.94
CA TYR A 725 -15.18 -14.96 -13.93
C TYR A 725 -16.32 -14.04 -13.48
N LEU A 726 -16.02 -12.76 -13.21
CA LEU A 726 -17.06 -11.79 -12.82
C LEU A 726 -18.03 -11.48 -13.97
N GLN A 727 -17.53 -11.34 -15.21
CA GLN A 727 -18.37 -11.17 -16.40
C GLN A 727 -19.30 -12.39 -16.59
N TYR A 728 -18.80 -13.61 -16.35
CA TYR A 728 -19.60 -14.83 -16.41
C TYR A 728 -20.69 -14.86 -15.33
N VAL A 729 -20.38 -14.46 -14.10
CA VAL A 729 -21.37 -14.36 -13.01
C VAL A 729 -22.47 -13.37 -13.37
N TYR A 730 -22.14 -12.22 -13.98
CA TYR A 730 -23.14 -11.30 -14.51
C TYR A 730 -24.02 -11.95 -15.59
N VAL A 731 -23.44 -12.63 -16.59
CA VAL A 731 -24.20 -13.36 -17.61
C VAL A 731 -25.13 -14.40 -16.98
N ARG A 732 -24.67 -15.12 -15.93
CA ARG A 732 -25.48 -16.09 -15.19
C ARG A 732 -26.70 -15.42 -14.54
N THR A 733 -26.55 -14.25 -13.93
CA THR A 733 -27.68 -13.51 -13.34
C THR A 733 -28.71 -13.15 -14.41
N LYS A 734 -28.26 -12.64 -15.58
CA LYS A 734 -29.14 -12.33 -16.72
C LYS A 734 -29.89 -13.56 -17.22
N GLY A 735 -29.19 -14.67 -17.43
CA GLY A 735 -29.80 -15.91 -17.91
C GLY A 735 -30.86 -16.48 -16.95
N ILE A 736 -30.73 -16.24 -15.63
CA ILE A 736 -31.76 -16.61 -14.65
C ILE A 736 -33.01 -15.72 -14.82
N ILE A 737 -32.82 -14.41 -14.97
CA ILE A 737 -33.92 -13.44 -15.16
C ILE A 737 -34.66 -13.72 -16.47
N GLU A 738 -33.96 -13.93 -17.59
CA GLU A 738 -34.57 -14.21 -18.89
C GLU A 738 -35.46 -15.45 -18.89
N LYS A 739 -34.99 -16.55 -18.27
CA LYS A 739 -35.79 -17.78 -18.10
C LYS A 739 -37.11 -17.53 -17.38
N THR A 740 -37.19 -16.54 -16.49
CA THR A 740 -38.46 -16.19 -15.82
C THR A 740 -39.41 -15.37 -16.67
N HIS A 741 -38.90 -14.50 -17.55
CA HIS A 741 -39.72 -13.74 -18.50
C HIS A 741 -40.40 -14.68 -19.52
N ASP A 742 -39.68 -15.70 -19.99
CA ASP A 742 -40.22 -16.72 -20.89
C ASP A 742 -41.28 -17.60 -20.20
N LEU A 743 -41.10 -17.91 -18.91
CA LEU A 743 -42.08 -18.65 -18.12
C LEU A 743 -43.32 -17.82 -17.74
N LYS A 744 -43.18 -16.48 -17.57
CA LYS A 744 -44.31 -15.56 -17.30
C LYS A 744 -45.22 -15.35 -18.52
N LYS A 745 -44.71 -15.46 -19.75
CA LYS A 745 -45.57 -15.51 -20.97
C LYS A 745 -46.47 -16.76 -21.01
N SER A 746 -46.15 -17.80 -20.23
CA SER A 746 -46.89 -19.07 -20.14
C SER A 746 -47.80 -19.17 -18.90
N ARG A 747 -47.72 -18.22 -17.95
CA ARG A 747 -48.50 -18.23 -16.70
C ARG A 747 -49.26 -16.91 -16.50
N THR A 748 -50.58 -16.94 -16.67
CA THR A 748 -51.48 -15.87 -16.22
C THR A 748 -51.54 -15.83 -14.68
N GLN A 749 -51.19 -14.66 -14.13
CA GLN A 749 -51.59 -14.07 -12.85
C GLN A 749 -51.66 -14.94 -11.56
N GLY A 750 -51.01 -14.42 -10.51
CA GLY A 750 -51.57 -14.51 -9.15
C GLY A 750 -50.67 -15.18 -8.12
N GLN A 751 -49.68 -14.47 -7.59
CA GLN A 751 -49.27 -14.61 -6.18
C GLN A 751 -48.55 -13.33 -5.75
N LYS A 752 -49.23 -12.50 -4.95
CA LYS A 752 -48.56 -11.49 -4.13
C LYS A 752 -47.74 -12.25 -3.10
N SER A 753 -46.42 -12.14 -3.15
CA SER A 753 -45.56 -12.70 -2.11
C SER A 753 -45.45 -11.67 -0.99
N GLU A 754 -46.12 -11.94 0.13
CA GLU A 754 -46.03 -11.18 1.39
C GLU A 754 -44.94 -11.72 2.33
N ILE A 755 -44.06 -12.62 1.85
CA ILE A 755 -43.01 -13.23 2.68
C ILE A 755 -41.75 -12.36 2.60
N ILE A 756 -41.52 -11.56 3.64
CA ILE A 756 -40.33 -10.70 3.78
C ILE A 756 -39.21 -11.38 4.60
N ARG A 757 -39.51 -12.51 5.25
CA ARG A 757 -38.56 -13.22 6.10
C ARG A 757 -37.49 -13.92 5.25
N LEU A 758 -36.23 -13.55 5.47
CA LEU A 758 -35.08 -14.11 4.77
C LEU A 758 -34.60 -15.38 5.48
N ASN A 759 -34.23 -16.41 4.73
CA ASN A 759 -33.43 -17.51 5.27
C ASN A 759 -31.97 -17.07 5.45
N GLU A 760 -31.13 -17.91 6.07
CA GLU A 760 -29.73 -17.54 6.37
C GLU A 760 -28.90 -17.20 5.11
N ASP A 761 -29.07 -17.92 4.00
CA ASP A 761 -28.35 -17.66 2.75
C ASP A 761 -28.81 -16.36 2.09
N GLU A 762 -30.13 -16.17 2.00
CA GLU A 762 -30.76 -14.96 1.47
C GLU A 762 -30.38 -13.73 2.29
N LYS A 763 -30.38 -13.86 3.62
CA LYS A 763 -30.01 -12.81 4.56
C LYS A 763 -28.54 -12.45 4.43
N ASN A 764 -27.64 -13.43 4.34
CA ASN A 764 -26.22 -13.17 4.14
C ASN A 764 -25.97 -12.38 2.85
N LEU A 765 -26.57 -12.81 1.73
CA LEU A 765 -26.45 -12.10 0.46
C LEU A 765 -27.05 -10.69 0.52
N ALA A 766 -28.25 -10.53 1.11
CA ALA A 766 -28.91 -9.23 1.25
C ALA A 766 -28.11 -8.24 2.10
N ARG A 767 -27.55 -8.69 3.24
CA ARG A 767 -26.69 -7.87 4.11
C ARG A 767 -25.47 -7.35 3.36
N TRP A 768 -24.87 -8.21 2.55
CA TRP A 768 -23.69 -7.85 1.78
C TRP A 768 -24.03 -6.83 0.68
N LEU A 769 -25.08 -7.10 -0.10
CA LEU A 769 -25.56 -6.20 -1.14
C LEU A 769 -25.95 -4.83 -0.60
N VAL A 770 -26.67 -4.76 0.52
CA VAL A 770 -27.19 -3.50 1.04
C VAL A 770 -26.17 -2.79 1.92
N LEU A 771 -25.70 -3.44 2.99
CA LEU A 771 -24.91 -2.76 4.01
C LEU A 771 -23.45 -2.53 3.57
N ARG A 772 -22.81 -3.51 2.91
CA ARG A 772 -21.40 -3.40 2.48
C ARG A 772 -21.21 -2.66 1.15
N ILE A 773 -22.25 -2.61 0.32
CA ILE A 773 -22.15 -2.14 -1.07
C ILE A 773 -23.14 -1.02 -1.34
N GLY A 774 -24.45 -1.28 -1.21
CA GLY A 774 -25.52 -0.35 -1.60
C GLY A 774 -25.65 0.90 -0.74
N GLU A 775 -24.96 0.95 0.40
CA GLU A 775 -24.80 2.16 1.21
C GLU A 775 -23.52 2.94 0.89
N GLY A 776 -22.79 2.56 -0.16
CA GLY A 776 -21.58 3.24 -0.63
C GLY A 776 -20.30 2.86 0.09
N GLU A 777 -20.34 1.95 1.08
CA GLU A 777 -19.16 1.59 1.91
C GLU A 777 -18.00 1.03 1.07
N MET A 778 -18.27 0.19 0.07
CA MET A 778 -17.26 -0.35 -0.84
C MET A 778 -16.48 0.77 -1.54
N VAL A 779 -17.20 1.76 -2.08
CA VAL A 779 -16.63 2.90 -2.80
C VAL A 779 -15.88 3.81 -1.83
N GLU A 780 -16.49 4.16 -0.70
CA GLU A 780 -15.88 4.99 0.33
C GLU A 780 -14.55 4.41 0.83
N ARG A 781 -14.54 3.11 1.14
CA ARG A 781 -13.34 2.41 1.58
C ARG A 781 -12.26 2.36 0.50
N ALA A 782 -12.63 2.07 -0.74
CA ALA A 782 -11.66 2.02 -1.83
C ALA A 782 -11.06 3.41 -2.10
N ALA A 783 -11.89 4.46 -2.12
CA ALA A 783 -11.48 5.84 -2.39
C ALA A 783 -10.53 6.36 -1.31
N LYS A 784 -10.90 6.24 -0.02
CA LYS A 784 -10.06 6.66 1.12
C LYS A 784 -8.68 6.01 1.14
N ASN A 785 -8.56 4.80 0.58
CA ASN A 785 -7.31 4.05 0.54
C ASN A 785 -6.60 4.10 -0.82
N PHE A 786 -7.12 4.84 -1.81
CA PHE A 786 -6.61 4.84 -3.19
C PHE A 786 -6.46 3.42 -3.78
N ALA A 787 -7.41 2.54 -3.45
CA ALA A 787 -7.30 1.10 -3.62
C ALA A 787 -8.43 0.53 -4.51
N PRO A 788 -8.37 0.68 -5.84
CA PRO A 788 -9.35 0.07 -6.76
C PRO A 788 -9.49 -1.45 -6.59
N ASN A 789 -8.43 -2.14 -6.14
CA ASN A 789 -8.44 -3.57 -5.83
C ASN A 789 -9.42 -3.96 -4.74
N ALA A 790 -9.74 -3.05 -3.82
CA ALA A 790 -10.77 -3.30 -2.82
C ALA A 790 -12.16 -3.48 -3.45
N VAL A 791 -12.44 -2.82 -4.59
CA VAL A 791 -13.67 -3.03 -5.36
C VAL A 791 -13.65 -4.42 -5.98
N GLY A 792 -12.59 -4.79 -6.70
CA GLY A 792 -12.48 -6.12 -7.33
C GLY A 792 -12.62 -7.27 -6.32
N GLN A 793 -11.92 -7.18 -5.19
CA GLN A 793 -12.05 -8.17 -4.10
C GLN A 793 -13.48 -8.26 -3.57
N THR A 794 -14.16 -7.11 -3.42
CA THR A 794 -15.55 -7.07 -2.97
C THR A 794 -16.47 -7.77 -3.98
N LEU A 795 -16.34 -7.47 -5.27
CA LEU A 795 -17.15 -8.11 -6.32
C LEU A 795 -16.91 -9.63 -6.39
N PHE A 796 -15.66 -10.07 -6.18
CA PHE A 796 -15.33 -11.49 -6.14
C PHE A 796 -15.99 -12.22 -4.97
N GLU A 797 -15.93 -11.65 -3.76
CA GLU A 797 -16.61 -12.21 -2.59
C GLU A 797 -18.14 -12.21 -2.75
N LEU A 798 -18.71 -11.15 -3.35
CA LEU A 798 -20.14 -11.12 -3.70
C LEU A 798 -20.50 -12.26 -4.66
N ALA A 799 -19.70 -12.47 -5.70
CA ALA A 799 -19.91 -13.56 -6.66
C ALA A 799 -19.89 -14.94 -5.98
N GLN A 800 -18.99 -15.15 -5.01
CA GLN A 800 -18.96 -16.38 -4.22
C GLN A 800 -20.22 -16.56 -3.37
N LYS A 801 -20.66 -15.49 -2.68
CA LYS A 801 -21.88 -15.50 -1.87
C LYS A 801 -23.12 -15.78 -2.74
N PHE A 802 -23.21 -15.14 -3.90
CA PHE A 802 -24.29 -15.36 -4.86
C PHE A 802 -24.33 -16.80 -5.36
N ASN A 803 -23.19 -17.37 -5.77
CA ASN A 803 -23.13 -18.75 -6.22
C ASN A 803 -23.54 -19.72 -5.10
N GLY A 804 -23.06 -19.50 -3.87
CA GLY A 804 -23.47 -20.30 -2.70
C GLY A 804 -24.97 -20.22 -2.42
N PHE A 805 -25.58 -19.03 -2.52
CA PHE A 805 -27.02 -18.84 -2.44
C PHE A 805 -27.75 -19.61 -3.55
N TYR A 806 -27.34 -19.45 -4.81
CA TYR A 806 -28.00 -20.07 -5.96
C TYR A 806 -27.93 -21.59 -5.93
N ASP A 807 -26.81 -22.16 -5.48
CA ASP A 807 -26.61 -23.60 -5.42
C ASP A 807 -27.47 -24.27 -4.33
N ARG A 808 -27.76 -23.56 -3.23
CA ARG A 808 -28.57 -24.07 -2.10
C ARG A 808 -30.05 -23.69 -2.18
N ASN A 809 -30.40 -22.67 -2.95
CA ASN A 809 -31.75 -22.10 -2.98
C ASN A 809 -32.30 -22.05 -4.40
N ARG A 810 -33.35 -22.85 -4.65
CA ARG A 810 -34.07 -22.82 -5.93
C ARG A 810 -34.75 -21.47 -6.12
N VAL A 811 -34.43 -20.75 -7.21
CA VAL A 811 -35.00 -19.42 -7.49
C VAL A 811 -36.39 -19.50 -8.12
N ILE A 812 -36.59 -20.36 -9.12
CA ILE A 812 -37.80 -20.40 -9.96
C ILE A 812 -38.76 -21.50 -9.51
N GLY A 813 -40.05 -21.19 -9.45
CA GLY A 813 -41.14 -22.12 -9.15
C GLY A 813 -41.33 -22.37 -7.65
N VAL A 814 -41.01 -21.39 -6.80
CA VAL A 814 -41.11 -21.44 -5.33
C VAL A 814 -41.88 -20.22 -4.80
N PRO A 815 -42.45 -20.26 -3.58
CA PRO A 815 -43.18 -19.13 -3.00
C PRO A 815 -42.33 -17.84 -2.85
N GLU A 816 -41.02 -17.99 -2.62
CA GLU A 816 -40.06 -16.91 -2.44
C GLU A 816 -39.48 -16.39 -3.78
N GLU A 817 -40.00 -16.83 -4.93
CA GLU A 817 -39.44 -16.54 -6.26
C GLU A 817 -39.20 -15.05 -6.47
N ASN A 818 -40.16 -14.18 -6.13
CA ASN A 818 -40.00 -12.73 -6.33
C ASN A 818 -38.85 -12.14 -5.49
N LEU A 819 -38.68 -12.59 -4.25
CA LEU A 819 -37.59 -12.15 -3.38
C LEU A 819 -36.23 -12.64 -3.88
N ARG A 820 -36.16 -13.92 -4.30
CA ARG A 820 -34.94 -14.50 -4.86
C ARG A 820 -34.56 -13.87 -6.19
N LEU A 821 -35.54 -13.52 -7.04
CA LEU A 821 -35.30 -12.77 -8.27
C LEU A 821 -34.81 -11.34 -7.99
N LEU A 822 -35.29 -10.69 -6.93
CA LEU A 822 -34.76 -9.39 -6.50
C LEU A 822 -33.28 -9.50 -6.12
N LEU A 823 -32.90 -10.51 -5.33
CA LEU A 823 -31.49 -10.79 -4.99
C LEU A 823 -30.63 -11.04 -6.23
N VAL A 824 -31.12 -11.85 -7.17
CA VAL A 824 -30.43 -12.13 -8.46
C VAL A 824 -30.26 -10.84 -9.27
N ALA A 825 -31.32 -10.03 -9.41
CA ALA A 825 -31.29 -8.80 -10.18
C ALA A 825 -30.33 -7.77 -9.60
N VAL A 826 -30.37 -7.55 -8.27
CA VAL A 826 -29.48 -6.60 -7.60
C VAL A 826 -28.03 -7.08 -7.61
N THR A 827 -27.78 -8.39 -7.52
CA THR A 827 -26.42 -8.94 -7.70
C THR A 827 -25.90 -8.65 -9.11
N GLY A 828 -26.71 -8.91 -10.15
CA GLY A 828 -26.34 -8.61 -11.53
C GLY A 828 -26.04 -7.12 -11.74
N LEU A 829 -26.87 -6.25 -11.16
CA LEU A 829 -26.68 -4.80 -11.18
C LEU A 829 -25.35 -4.40 -10.51
N VAL A 830 -25.08 -4.88 -9.30
CA VAL A 830 -23.84 -4.54 -8.56
C VAL A 830 -22.59 -5.03 -9.29
N ILE A 831 -22.60 -6.26 -9.82
CA ILE A 831 -21.45 -6.78 -10.58
C ILE A 831 -21.23 -5.93 -11.85
N LYS A 832 -22.29 -5.55 -12.55
CA LYS A 832 -22.20 -4.68 -13.72
C LYS A 832 -21.61 -3.32 -13.38
N SER A 833 -22.22 -2.61 -12.42
CA SER A 833 -21.78 -1.27 -12.02
C SER A 833 -20.37 -1.29 -11.42
N GLY A 834 -19.99 -2.35 -10.71
CA GLY A 834 -18.65 -2.48 -10.14
C GLY A 834 -17.58 -2.73 -11.20
N LEU A 835 -17.89 -3.54 -12.23
CA LEU A 835 -17.01 -3.70 -13.39
C LEU A 835 -16.91 -2.39 -14.19
N GLU A 836 -18.02 -1.70 -14.42
CA GLU A 836 -18.04 -0.38 -15.08
C GLU A 836 -17.18 0.66 -14.33
N LEU A 837 -17.25 0.69 -12.99
CA LEU A 837 -16.39 1.53 -12.14
C LEU A 837 -14.90 1.21 -12.37
N LEU A 838 -14.55 -0.08 -12.48
CA LEU A 838 -13.19 -0.52 -12.82
C LEU A 838 -12.82 -0.31 -14.31
N GLY A 839 -13.69 0.32 -15.11
CA GLY A 839 -13.49 0.53 -16.53
C GLY A 839 -13.60 -0.74 -17.37
N ILE A 840 -14.28 -1.78 -16.86
CA ILE A 840 -14.45 -3.07 -17.53
C ILE A 840 -15.87 -3.19 -18.07
N GLU A 841 -15.99 -3.38 -19.38
CA GLU A 841 -17.28 -3.63 -20.01
C GLU A 841 -17.83 -5.01 -19.64
N THR A 842 -19.16 -5.09 -19.53
CA THR A 842 -19.87 -6.36 -19.39
C THR A 842 -20.35 -6.89 -20.73
N VAL A 843 -20.60 -8.20 -20.80
CA VAL A 843 -21.06 -8.89 -21.99
C VAL A 843 -22.45 -9.48 -21.78
N ALA A 844 -23.23 -9.59 -22.85
CA ALA A 844 -24.60 -10.12 -22.77
C ALA A 844 -24.64 -11.67 -22.71
N LYS A 845 -23.62 -12.33 -23.28
CA LYS A 845 -23.48 -13.78 -23.36
C LYS A 845 -22.00 -14.18 -23.30
N MET A 846 -21.70 -15.36 -22.74
CA MET A 846 -20.36 -15.96 -22.65
C MET A 846 -20.44 -17.47 -22.87
#